data_AF-A0A8T7CP78-F1
#
_entry.id   AF-A0A8T7CP78-F1
#
_cell.length_a   1.000
_cell.length_b   1.000
_cell.length_c   1.000
_cell.angle_alpha   90.00
_cell.angle_beta   90.00
_cell.angle_gamma   90.00
#
_symmetry.space_group_name_H-M   'P 1'
#
loop_
_entity.id
_entity.type
_entity.pdbx_description
1 polymer ?
#
loop_
_entity_poly.entity_id
_entity_poly.type
_entity_poly.pdbx_seq_one_letter_code
_entity_poly.pdbx_strand_id
1 'polypeptide(L)'
;MNFNIATIRMTPLLLMLMLTACGSGGSDSTPAEESPAVISSPSSTSSVNKTIVASFFAPDFVFAGDPFLLIANSAINASDAIYTWSIPQSPAGSSPIINADGAAAAITTDLVGTYVVMLTVTGSDGSSDSASRNVSVIASTPAPDASFTVPEFVTAGEAFVVSANTVASQLNYTWEVTDRPSQSNPQVNPNGAEASFLLDRPGEYSILLTVDDGNGQSDSQVQVLNALSAPIGTVITQITISSLAANSTTASDIPVTFGQLFARGDIAAGNSVDARLENGATAPLQVDVKSRYPDGSLKHAVLSTIVPSLQGGQDLDLELMACEEHEQFSNVELSDLPADYDAVTSINIGGTTWTASLRQSMQSGAAQQWMEGFVATEAHFVMPFLNASGSPHPLLSARFQLRLYATGDARTSIVVENASALGETANNLNYTVEISSGQTTIMPSEQVNHYHHSRWRKIAWLGNEPEVHLERDVAYLVSTGAIPNYDFDTYLDPGAIAALKAKWNTGSGAQSGIRRDAIMGAGVALENMPNTGGRMDFGLLPGWTAMYMFTMDDELADVTFGTADAAGHWPIHYRDSATDLPISLEENPGLTIHPNVFNSSSNPLPPCNNCGSGLDPDTAHQPSLVFVPYLLTGDYYYLEEQHFWTNYNSFFVAPDLRGHGTIHYGYQQIRAQAWSMRTLLQTVFITPDDHPQKAYFDAQLTSNIQHYTDEYLTNSSANRLGWIKEYHQDYGRIAPWMDDFFTAALNYGRHMGFDQLQPMLEWKLQYAENRMTDPVYCWQFATAYRIKTRAVEGVWFQSMGEAYIPTLEDQFASRITDILAAQCGTNSMADAVGFAEASDFVGWPEHPAGYPASLRVVVAAAVELNQDWAPLAWDRLVNAPSQPKFYQYPTFAIIPR
;
A
#
# COMPACT_ATOMS: atom_id res chain seq x y z
N MET A 1 -43.12 9.81 38.29
CA MET A 1 -43.39 11.22 38.60
C MET A 1 -43.28 12.01 37.31
N ASN A 2 -44.37 12.66 36.92
CA ASN A 2 -44.49 13.50 35.73
C ASN A 2 -43.60 14.74 35.82
N PHE A 3 -43.07 15.24 34.69
CA PHE A 3 -43.42 16.57 34.16
C PHE A 3 -43.02 16.67 32.69
N ASN A 4 -43.81 17.47 31.98
CA ASN A 4 -43.96 17.55 30.53
C ASN A 4 -43.98 19.05 30.16
N ILE A 5 -43.64 19.40 28.90
CA ILE A 5 -43.94 20.67 28.18
C ILE A 5 -42.99 21.85 28.55
N ALA A 6 -42.37 22.64 27.65
CA ALA A 6 -42.96 23.41 26.54
C ALA A 6 -41.97 23.87 25.45
N THR A 7 -42.49 23.93 24.22
CA THR A 7 -42.04 24.63 23.01
C THR A 7 -42.37 26.12 23.09
N ILE A 8 -41.50 27.05 22.64
CA ILE A 8 -41.90 28.37 22.09
C ILE A 8 -40.92 28.85 20.99
N ARG A 9 -41.49 29.19 19.82
CA ARG A 9 -40.91 30.00 18.72
C ARG A 9 -41.01 31.49 19.06
N MET A 10 -40.08 32.33 18.58
CA MET A 10 -40.41 33.66 18.00
C MET A 10 -39.18 34.37 17.41
N THR A 11 -39.25 34.69 16.12
CA THR A 11 -38.61 35.86 15.48
C THR A 11 -39.31 37.15 15.94
N PRO A 12 -38.67 38.34 15.87
CA PRO A 12 -38.96 39.21 14.72
C PRO A 12 -37.80 40.11 14.25
N LEU A 13 -38.13 40.84 13.18
CA LEU A 13 -37.38 41.66 12.25
C LEU A 13 -37.39 43.16 12.66
N LEU A 14 -36.39 43.91 12.17
CA LEU A 14 -36.48 45.24 11.51
C LEU A 14 -36.12 46.56 12.27
N LEU A 15 -35.29 47.37 11.55
CA LEU A 15 -35.22 48.86 11.45
C LEU A 15 -34.57 49.63 12.65
N MET A 16 -33.77 50.71 12.53
CA MET A 16 -33.71 51.82 11.55
C MET A 16 -32.54 52.81 11.87
N LEU A 17 -31.96 53.41 10.81
CA LEU A 17 -31.37 54.79 10.62
C LEU A 17 -30.15 55.39 11.39
N MET A 18 -29.19 55.84 10.54
CA MET A 18 -28.49 57.15 10.40
C MET A 18 -27.69 57.81 11.55
N LEU A 19 -26.46 58.25 11.21
CA LEU A 19 -26.08 59.68 11.18
C LEU A 19 -24.71 59.95 10.51
N THR A 20 -24.71 60.99 9.69
CA THR A 20 -23.62 61.66 8.95
C THR A 20 -22.98 62.80 9.74
N ALA A 21 -21.67 63.05 9.56
CA ALA A 21 -20.96 64.36 9.52
C ALA A 21 -19.43 64.13 9.62
N CYS A 22 -18.49 64.97 9.18
CA CYS A 22 -18.35 66.06 8.20
C CYS A 22 -16.88 66.57 8.34
N GLY A 23 -16.25 67.07 7.26
CA GLY A 23 -14.98 67.84 7.27
C GLY A 23 -13.86 67.20 6.42
N SER A 24 -13.65 67.59 5.15
CA SER A 24 -12.99 68.82 4.60
C SER A 24 -11.49 68.93 4.93
N GLY A 25 -10.55 69.21 4.04
CA GLY A 25 -10.56 69.56 2.60
C GLY A 25 -9.27 69.05 1.93
N GLY A 26 -9.22 68.94 0.60
CA GLY A 26 -8.85 70.04 -0.33
C GLY A 26 -7.33 70.04 -0.55
N SER A 27 -6.75 70.00 -1.74
CA SER A 27 -7.23 70.38 -3.08
C SER A 27 -6.23 69.92 -4.16
N ASP A 28 -6.78 69.48 -5.30
CA ASP A 28 -6.46 69.86 -6.70
C ASP A 28 -5.05 69.63 -7.27
N SER A 29 -4.83 69.16 -8.51
CA SER A 29 -5.64 69.32 -9.73
C SER A 29 -5.20 68.33 -10.84
N THR A 30 -6.17 67.59 -11.38
CA THR A 30 -6.30 67.11 -12.78
C THR A 30 -6.80 68.29 -13.66
N PRO A 31 -7.22 68.19 -14.95
CA PRO A 31 -7.44 67.04 -15.87
C PRO A 31 -6.92 67.29 -17.33
N ALA A 32 -6.72 66.25 -18.15
CA ALA A 32 -7.64 65.57 -19.08
C ALA A 32 -8.09 66.36 -20.34
N GLU A 33 -7.81 65.72 -21.48
CA GLU A 33 -8.69 65.41 -22.62
C GLU A 33 -9.21 66.45 -23.64
N GLU A 34 -9.18 65.95 -24.87
CA GLU A 34 -10.02 66.21 -26.06
C GLU A 34 -9.65 67.27 -27.13
N SER A 35 -9.56 66.75 -28.36
CA SER A 35 -9.59 67.38 -29.70
C SER A 35 -11.02 67.92 -30.04
N PRO A 36 -11.35 68.62 -31.17
CA PRO A 36 -10.69 68.67 -32.50
C PRO A 36 -10.74 69.99 -33.35
N ALA A 37 -9.92 70.01 -34.43
CA ALA A 37 -10.02 70.67 -35.77
C ALA A 37 -10.14 72.23 -35.89
N VAL A 38 -9.65 72.97 -36.91
CA VAL A 38 -9.47 72.78 -38.37
C VAL A 38 -8.46 73.84 -38.95
N ILE A 39 -7.85 73.55 -40.13
CA ILE A 39 -7.31 74.40 -41.25
C ILE A 39 -5.83 74.89 -41.25
N SER A 40 -4.95 74.21 -42.00
CA SER A 40 -4.40 74.64 -43.34
C SER A 40 -3.10 73.87 -43.68
N SER A 41 -3.04 73.36 -44.92
CA SER A 41 -1.86 72.74 -45.56
C SER A 41 -0.75 73.77 -45.88
N PRO A 42 0.54 73.37 -45.92
CA PRO A 42 1.07 72.80 -47.17
C PRO A 42 2.01 71.60 -46.98
N SER A 43 2.13 70.85 -48.07
CA SER A 43 3.02 69.72 -48.29
C SER A 43 4.51 70.02 -48.03
N SER A 44 5.15 69.22 -47.17
CA SER A 44 6.57 68.89 -47.28
C SER A 44 6.80 67.46 -46.81
N THR A 45 7.51 66.69 -47.63
CA THR A 45 8.00 65.35 -47.33
C THR A 45 9.09 65.42 -46.25
N SER A 46 8.89 64.81 -45.08
CA SER A 46 9.95 64.57 -44.10
C SER A 46 10.02 63.09 -43.74
N SER A 47 11.17 62.49 -44.03
CA SER A 47 11.62 61.17 -43.59
C SER A 47 11.54 61.03 -42.07
N VAL A 48 10.99 59.92 -41.59
CA VAL A 48 11.08 59.52 -40.18
C VAL A 48 12.54 59.14 -39.88
N ASN A 49 13.20 59.86 -38.98
CA ASN A 49 14.44 59.41 -38.35
C ASN A 49 14.11 58.16 -37.50
N LYS A 50 14.64 57.00 -37.89
CA LYS A 50 14.60 55.77 -37.09
C LYS A 50 15.84 55.73 -36.19
N THR A 51 15.66 55.60 -34.88
CA THR A 51 16.76 55.50 -33.91
C THR A 51 17.37 54.10 -33.92
N ILE A 52 18.69 53.97 -34.11
CA ILE A 52 19.43 52.72 -33.91
C ILE A 52 19.67 52.51 -32.41
N VAL A 53 19.40 51.31 -31.90
CA VAL A 53 19.70 50.91 -30.52
C VAL A 53 20.51 49.62 -30.53
N ALA A 54 21.76 49.69 -30.06
CA ALA A 54 22.66 48.54 -29.95
C ALA A 54 22.41 47.78 -28.65
N SER A 55 22.31 46.45 -28.75
CA SER A 55 22.22 45.56 -27.61
C SER A 55 22.72 44.17 -28.00
N PHE A 56 23.23 43.42 -27.03
CA PHE A 56 23.70 42.05 -27.23
C PHE A 56 23.68 41.24 -25.94
N PHE A 57 23.74 39.91 -26.08
CA PHE A 57 23.94 38.97 -24.99
C PHE A 57 25.43 38.63 -24.81
N ALA A 58 25.87 38.55 -23.55
CA ALA A 58 27.18 38.10 -23.13
C ALA A 58 27.03 37.30 -21.82
N PRO A 59 27.86 36.27 -21.55
CA PRO A 59 27.91 35.61 -20.25
C PRO A 59 28.50 36.55 -19.19
N ASP A 60 28.07 36.40 -17.92
CA ASP A 60 28.58 37.21 -16.81
C ASP A 60 30.01 36.81 -16.38
N PHE A 61 30.37 35.53 -16.56
CA PHE A 61 31.71 34.99 -16.33
C PHE A 61 32.05 33.83 -17.28
N VAL A 62 33.34 33.55 -17.48
CA VAL A 62 33.88 32.43 -18.30
C VAL A 62 35.22 31.93 -17.74
N PHE A 63 35.67 30.74 -18.10
CA PHE A 63 37.00 30.24 -17.71
C PHE A 63 38.08 30.71 -18.70
N ALA A 64 39.29 30.96 -18.20
CA ALA A 64 40.42 31.37 -19.04
C ALA A 64 40.76 30.29 -20.09
N GLY A 65 40.80 30.68 -21.36
CA GLY A 65 41.09 29.78 -22.48
C GLY A 65 39.86 29.26 -23.23
N ASP A 66 38.66 29.32 -22.65
CA ASP A 66 37.43 28.88 -23.32
C ASP A 66 36.88 29.97 -24.26
N PRO A 67 36.52 29.62 -25.51
CA PRO A 67 35.83 30.55 -26.39
C PRO A 67 34.37 30.76 -25.93
N PHE A 68 33.91 32.00 -25.87
CA PHE A 68 32.50 32.33 -25.59
C PHE A 68 31.88 33.18 -26.69
N LEU A 69 30.56 33.04 -26.87
CA LEU A 69 29.82 33.67 -27.95
C LEU A 69 29.09 34.93 -27.49
N LEU A 70 29.17 35.98 -28.30
CA LEU A 70 28.38 37.20 -28.21
C LEU A 70 27.36 37.23 -29.36
N ILE A 71 26.11 37.59 -29.07
CA ILE A 71 25.03 37.64 -30.07
C ILE A 71 24.31 38.99 -29.98
N ALA A 72 24.30 39.75 -31.07
CA ALA A 72 23.56 41.00 -31.18
C ALA A 72 22.04 40.75 -31.18
N ASN A 73 21.29 41.55 -30.41
CA ASN A 73 19.83 41.53 -30.34
C ASN A 73 19.22 42.93 -30.54
N SER A 74 19.90 43.77 -31.33
CA SER A 74 19.50 45.14 -31.69
C SER A 74 18.18 45.20 -32.47
N ALA A 75 17.34 46.21 -32.22
CA ALA A 75 16.02 46.34 -32.85
C ALA A 75 16.06 47.14 -34.18
N ILE A 76 16.31 46.48 -35.31
CA ILE A 76 16.50 47.13 -36.64
C ILE A 76 15.74 46.38 -37.75
N ASN A 77 15.26 47.11 -38.78
CA ASN A 77 14.85 46.49 -40.04
C ASN A 77 16.09 46.07 -40.85
N ALA A 78 16.54 44.83 -40.67
CA ALA A 78 17.79 44.33 -41.22
C ALA A 78 17.78 44.22 -42.76
N SER A 79 18.72 44.92 -43.39
CA SER A 79 19.24 44.67 -44.73
C SER A 79 20.67 45.20 -44.80
N ASP A 80 20.85 46.48 -44.42
CA ASP A 80 22.12 47.20 -44.48
C ASP A 80 22.50 47.74 -43.08
N ALA A 81 22.90 46.84 -42.18
CA ALA A 81 23.51 47.18 -40.89
C ALA A 81 24.88 46.51 -40.75
N ILE A 82 25.89 47.28 -40.34
CA ILE A 82 27.26 46.81 -40.09
C ILE A 82 27.43 46.63 -38.58
N TYR A 83 27.82 45.41 -38.17
CA TYR A 83 28.09 45.06 -36.78
C TYR A 83 29.60 45.02 -36.57
N THR A 84 30.10 45.77 -35.58
CA THR A 84 31.52 45.80 -35.21
C THR A 84 31.68 45.42 -33.75
N TRP A 85 32.49 44.41 -33.48
CA TRP A 85 32.78 43.93 -32.13
C TRP A 85 34.19 44.34 -31.70
N SER A 86 34.35 44.73 -30.43
CA SER A 86 35.65 45.09 -29.88
C SER A 86 35.77 44.76 -28.39
N ILE A 87 37.00 44.73 -27.90
CA ILE A 87 37.34 44.52 -26.47
C ILE A 87 38.08 45.78 -26.00
N PRO A 88 37.35 46.86 -25.64
CA PRO A 88 37.96 48.13 -25.24
C PRO A 88 38.81 48.05 -23.96
N GLN A 89 38.61 47.03 -23.13
CA GLN A 89 39.38 46.84 -21.90
C GLN A 89 39.61 45.35 -21.64
N SER A 90 40.86 44.99 -21.39
CA SER A 90 41.30 43.66 -20.96
C SER A 90 42.31 43.78 -19.81
N PRO A 91 42.59 42.68 -19.08
CA PRO A 91 43.65 42.64 -18.08
C PRO A 91 45.03 43.01 -18.67
N ALA A 92 45.91 43.61 -17.86
CA ALA A 92 47.24 44.03 -18.33
C ALA A 92 48.07 42.83 -18.81
N GLY A 93 48.56 42.88 -20.05
CA GLY A 93 49.32 41.79 -20.69
C GLY A 93 48.46 40.76 -21.44
N SER A 94 47.13 40.88 -21.41
CA SER A 94 46.20 40.04 -22.15
C SER A 94 46.18 40.38 -23.64
N SER A 95 46.12 39.36 -24.49
CA SER A 95 45.97 39.40 -25.95
C SER A 95 44.77 38.52 -26.37
N PRO A 96 43.52 38.94 -26.06
CA PRO A 96 42.35 38.14 -26.38
C PRO A 96 42.10 38.11 -27.89
N ILE A 97 41.57 36.98 -28.36
CA ILE A 97 41.24 36.79 -29.78
C ILE A 97 39.74 37.02 -29.94
N ILE A 98 39.36 37.83 -30.94
CA ILE A 98 37.97 38.03 -31.33
C ILE A 98 37.76 37.60 -32.79
N ASN A 99 36.87 36.64 -32.99
CA ASN A 99 36.45 36.14 -34.29
C ASN A 99 35.00 36.58 -34.53
N ALA A 100 34.82 37.72 -35.20
CA ALA A 100 33.51 38.30 -35.47
C ALA A 100 32.96 37.86 -36.84
N ASP A 101 31.68 37.49 -36.88
CA ASP A 101 30.90 37.21 -38.09
C ASP A 101 29.54 37.91 -38.00
N GLY A 102 29.48 39.13 -38.54
CA GLY A 102 28.29 39.97 -38.53
C GLY A 102 27.70 40.15 -37.13
N ALA A 103 26.47 39.69 -36.94
CA ALA A 103 25.70 39.83 -35.70
C ALA A 103 26.22 38.94 -34.54
N ALA A 104 27.24 38.11 -34.74
CA ALA A 104 27.84 37.29 -33.70
C ALA A 104 29.37 37.45 -33.62
N ALA A 105 29.96 37.18 -32.46
CA ALA A 105 31.40 37.10 -32.30
C ALA A 105 31.81 36.06 -31.26
N ALA A 106 32.82 35.25 -31.55
CA ALA A 106 33.45 34.37 -30.57
C ALA A 106 34.71 35.03 -30.00
N ILE A 107 34.83 35.06 -28.68
CA ILE A 107 36.00 35.61 -27.97
C ILE A 107 36.70 34.50 -27.20
N THR A 108 38.02 34.42 -27.36
CA THR A 108 38.90 33.58 -26.53
C THR A 108 39.81 34.48 -25.71
N THR A 109 39.76 34.35 -24.38
CA THR A 109 40.59 35.13 -23.44
C THR A 109 41.78 34.33 -22.98
N ASP A 110 42.89 35.01 -22.71
CA ASP A 110 44.19 34.40 -22.40
C ASP A 110 44.62 34.58 -20.95
N LEU A 111 44.03 35.53 -20.22
CA LEU A 111 44.32 35.79 -18.81
C LEU A 111 43.03 35.93 -17.97
N VAL A 112 43.13 35.54 -16.69
CA VAL A 112 42.11 35.78 -15.66
C VAL A 112 41.94 37.28 -15.40
N GLY A 113 40.71 37.74 -15.23
CA GLY A 113 40.35 39.13 -14.94
C GLY A 113 39.11 39.59 -15.72
N THR A 114 38.72 40.85 -15.53
CA THR A 114 37.51 41.41 -16.17
C THR A 114 37.83 41.96 -17.56
N TYR A 115 37.03 41.59 -18.55
CA TYR A 115 37.05 42.10 -19.91
C TYR A 115 35.80 42.93 -20.15
N VAL A 116 35.92 44.06 -20.85
CA VAL A 116 34.79 44.83 -21.33
C VAL A 116 34.65 44.53 -22.82
N VAL A 117 33.51 43.96 -23.20
CA VAL A 117 33.17 43.66 -24.60
C VAL A 117 32.15 44.68 -25.10
N MET A 118 32.29 45.10 -26.35
CA MET A 118 31.49 46.17 -26.93
C MET A 118 30.99 45.79 -28.33
N LEU A 119 29.69 46.00 -28.56
CA LEU A 119 29.07 45.96 -29.87
C LEU A 119 28.82 47.40 -30.34
N THR A 120 29.20 47.71 -31.57
CA THR A 120 28.77 48.92 -32.31
C THR A 120 27.95 48.51 -33.52
N VAL A 121 26.77 49.08 -33.68
CA VAL A 121 25.90 48.86 -34.84
C VAL A 121 25.81 50.15 -35.65
N THR A 122 26.10 50.08 -36.94
CA THR A 122 26.09 51.22 -37.87
C THR A 122 25.10 50.97 -39.01
N GLY A 123 24.15 51.89 -39.21
CA GLY A 123 23.20 51.84 -40.32
C GLY A 123 23.76 52.39 -41.63
N SER A 124 23.08 52.11 -42.73
CA SER A 124 23.44 52.58 -44.08
C SER A 124 23.48 54.10 -44.26
N ASP A 125 22.78 54.84 -43.39
CA ASP A 125 22.76 56.31 -43.37
C ASP A 125 23.88 56.93 -42.51
N GLY A 126 24.76 56.09 -41.94
CA GLY A 126 25.88 56.51 -41.10
C GLY A 126 25.50 56.75 -39.64
N SER A 127 24.25 56.54 -39.23
CA SER A 127 23.87 56.55 -37.82
C SER A 127 24.47 55.32 -37.10
N SER A 128 24.85 55.48 -35.83
CA SER A 128 25.44 54.39 -35.05
C SER A 128 25.06 54.46 -33.57
N ASP A 129 24.97 53.29 -32.94
CA ASP A 129 24.87 53.16 -31.48
C ASP A 129 25.80 52.04 -30.98
N SER A 130 26.16 52.08 -29.69
CA SER A 130 27.07 51.11 -29.08
C SER A 130 26.60 50.65 -27.70
N ALA A 131 26.79 49.37 -27.40
CA ALA A 131 26.55 48.78 -26.09
C ALA A 131 27.80 48.08 -25.58
N SER A 132 27.98 48.03 -24.25
CA SER A 132 29.07 47.29 -23.60
C SER A 132 28.58 46.41 -22.45
N ARG A 133 29.33 45.35 -22.17
CA ARG A 133 29.12 44.40 -21.07
C ARG A 133 30.47 44.00 -20.46
N ASN A 134 30.47 43.73 -19.16
CA ASN A 134 31.63 43.18 -18.46
C ASN A 134 31.52 41.66 -18.45
N VAL A 135 32.62 40.97 -18.72
CA VAL A 135 32.75 39.50 -18.63
C VAL A 135 33.91 39.19 -17.67
N SER A 136 33.64 38.41 -16.64
CA SER A 136 34.65 38.06 -15.63
C SER A 136 35.33 36.74 -15.99
N VAL A 137 36.57 36.77 -16.46
CA VAL A 137 37.33 35.55 -16.71
C VAL A 137 37.93 35.05 -15.39
N ILE A 138 37.65 33.80 -15.05
CA ILE A 138 38.13 33.12 -13.84
C ILE A 138 39.12 31.99 -14.18
N ALA A 139 39.85 31.50 -13.18
CA ALA A 139 40.79 30.40 -13.34
C ALA A 139 40.05 29.06 -13.34
N SER A 140 40.53 28.08 -14.11
CA SER A 140 40.07 26.69 -13.99
C SER A 140 40.63 26.09 -12.70
N THR A 141 39.75 25.62 -11.81
CA THR A 141 40.11 24.66 -10.75
C THR A 141 40.43 23.31 -11.39
N PRO A 142 41.23 22.44 -10.74
CA PRO A 142 41.32 21.04 -11.16
C PRO A 142 39.91 20.46 -11.14
N ALA A 143 39.52 19.74 -12.20
CA ALA A 143 38.26 19.02 -12.22
C ALA A 143 38.19 18.08 -10.99
N PRO A 144 37.02 17.94 -10.36
CA PRO A 144 36.85 16.93 -9.32
C PRO A 144 37.15 15.53 -9.88
N ASP A 145 37.66 14.65 -9.03
CA ASP A 145 37.99 13.25 -9.36
C ASP A 145 37.20 12.36 -8.43
N ALA A 146 36.16 11.72 -8.96
CA ALA A 146 35.28 10.82 -8.23
C ALA A 146 36.00 9.49 -8.02
N SER A 147 36.27 9.16 -6.76
CA SER A 147 36.89 7.88 -6.43
C SER A 147 36.40 7.38 -5.09
N PHE A 148 36.13 6.09 -5.00
CA PHE A 148 35.81 5.37 -3.78
C PHE A 148 36.06 3.88 -3.99
N THR A 149 35.98 3.10 -2.91
CA THR A 149 36.12 1.65 -2.95
C THR A 149 34.98 1.02 -2.16
N VAL A 150 34.47 -0.11 -2.65
CA VAL A 150 33.50 -0.95 -1.95
C VAL A 150 34.20 -2.16 -1.33
N PRO A 151 33.62 -2.81 -0.30
CA PRO A 151 34.04 -4.14 0.13
C PRO A 151 34.04 -5.16 -1.02
N GLU A 152 34.71 -6.31 -0.85
CA GLU A 152 34.70 -7.38 -1.86
C GLU A 152 33.28 -7.98 -2.02
N PHE A 153 32.59 -8.16 -0.90
CA PHE A 153 31.18 -8.53 -0.80
C PHE A 153 30.61 -8.02 0.52
N VAL A 154 29.28 -7.99 0.63
CA VAL A 154 28.54 -7.73 1.88
C VAL A 154 27.46 -8.79 2.07
N THR A 155 26.92 -8.93 3.27
CA THR A 155 25.71 -9.73 3.49
C THR A 155 24.50 -8.86 3.18
N ALA A 156 23.53 -9.37 2.43
CA ALA A 156 22.25 -8.69 2.26
C ALA A 156 21.59 -8.47 3.63
N GLY A 157 21.02 -7.28 3.84
CA GLY A 157 20.44 -6.85 5.13
C GLY A 157 21.45 -6.22 6.10
N GLU A 158 22.76 -6.35 5.88
CA GLU A 158 23.78 -5.69 6.72
C GLU A 158 24.16 -4.32 6.15
N ALA A 159 24.10 -3.30 7.01
CA ALA A 159 24.54 -1.96 6.64
C ALA A 159 26.07 -1.87 6.59
N PHE A 160 26.61 -1.16 5.59
CA PHE A 160 28.03 -0.85 5.46
C PHE A 160 28.22 0.59 5.02
N VAL A 161 29.39 1.16 5.34
CA VAL A 161 29.73 2.55 5.00
C VAL A 161 30.85 2.56 3.98
N VAL A 162 30.71 3.42 2.97
CA VAL A 162 31.78 3.74 2.02
C VAL A 162 32.11 5.23 2.10
N SER A 163 33.38 5.56 1.86
CA SER A 163 33.90 6.92 1.91
C SER A 163 34.54 7.27 0.57
N ALA A 164 34.33 8.51 0.13
CA ALA A 164 34.95 9.06 -1.06
C ALA A 164 36.44 9.34 -0.81
N ASN A 165 37.28 8.99 -1.78
CA ASN A 165 38.74 9.14 -1.83
C ASN A 165 39.16 10.23 -2.83
N THR A 166 38.59 11.42 -2.74
CA THR A 166 38.81 12.52 -3.70
C THR A 166 39.95 13.46 -3.28
N VAL A 167 40.36 14.37 -4.17
CA VAL A 167 41.57 15.22 -4.00
C VAL A 167 41.33 16.73 -4.09
N ALA A 168 40.07 17.19 -4.19
CA ALA A 168 39.72 18.61 -4.16
C ALA A 168 39.40 19.10 -2.73
N SER A 169 39.51 20.41 -2.48
CA SER A 169 39.42 20.98 -1.12
C SER A 169 37.99 21.24 -0.59
N GLN A 170 36.99 21.19 -1.46
CA GLN A 170 35.55 21.30 -1.14
C GLN A 170 34.77 20.73 -2.34
N LEU A 171 33.76 19.89 -2.08
CA LEU A 171 32.92 19.23 -3.08
C LEU A 171 31.51 19.00 -2.52
N ASN A 172 30.51 18.97 -3.40
CA ASN A 172 29.19 18.39 -3.16
C ASN A 172 29.22 16.89 -3.54
N TYR A 173 28.49 16.05 -2.81
CA TYR A 173 28.50 14.60 -2.98
C TYR A 173 27.08 14.08 -3.19
N THR A 174 26.92 13.23 -4.19
CA THR A 174 25.67 12.50 -4.44
C THR A 174 26.00 11.02 -4.52
N TRP A 175 25.27 10.21 -3.76
CA TRP A 175 25.43 8.76 -3.68
C TRP A 175 24.13 8.09 -4.12
N GLU A 176 24.23 7.15 -5.05
CA GLU A 176 23.07 6.46 -5.63
C GLU A 176 23.37 4.98 -5.86
N VAL A 177 22.34 4.14 -5.87
CA VAL A 177 22.40 2.79 -6.43
C VAL A 177 21.74 2.85 -7.82
N THR A 178 22.53 2.61 -8.86
CA THR A 178 22.13 2.78 -10.27
C THR A 178 21.71 1.49 -10.94
N ASP A 179 22.22 0.36 -10.47
CA ASP A 179 21.78 -0.97 -10.88
C ASP A 179 21.68 -1.86 -9.64
N ARG A 180 20.72 -2.78 -9.66
CA ARG A 180 20.36 -3.61 -8.50
C ARG A 180 19.62 -4.86 -8.95
N PRO A 181 19.60 -5.93 -8.13
CA PRO A 181 18.80 -7.11 -8.40
C PRO A 181 17.31 -6.74 -8.53
N SER A 182 16.55 -7.48 -9.34
CA SER A 182 15.09 -7.29 -9.46
C SER A 182 14.41 -7.30 -8.08
N GLN A 183 13.44 -6.39 -7.85
CA GLN A 183 12.79 -6.00 -6.57
C GLN A 183 13.66 -5.47 -5.43
N SER A 184 14.97 -5.40 -5.58
CA SER A 184 15.78 -4.74 -4.56
C SER A 184 15.34 -3.29 -4.36
N ASN A 185 15.24 -2.88 -3.10
CA ASN A 185 15.06 -1.50 -2.67
C ASN A 185 16.11 -1.16 -1.61
N PRO A 186 17.37 -0.93 -2.02
CA PRO A 186 18.45 -0.69 -1.09
C PRO A 186 18.27 0.67 -0.44
N GLN A 187 18.55 0.76 0.86
CA GLN A 187 18.56 2.04 1.56
C GLN A 187 19.91 2.71 1.37
N VAL A 188 19.89 3.99 1.01
CA VAL A 188 21.07 4.84 0.88
C VAL A 188 20.89 6.02 1.83
N ASN A 189 21.82 6.18 2.75
CA ASN A 189 21.85 7.27 3.72
C ASN A 189 23.13 8.11 3.51
N PRO A 190 23.11 9.10 2.58
CA PRO A 190 24.25 9.95 2.32
C PRO A 190 24.56 10.89 3.48
N ASN A 191 25.85 11.08 3.78
CA ASN A 191 26.36 12.05 4.76
C ASN A 191 27.61 12.76 4.22
N GLY A 192 27.43 13.49 3.12
CA GLY A 192 28.53 14.18 2.42
C GLY A 192 29.50 13.19 1.78
N ALA A 193 30.78 13.24 2.18
CA ALA A 193 31.83 12.38 1.63
C ALA A 193 31.70 10.89 2.02
N GLU A 194 30.79 10.57 2.94
CA GLU A 194 30.47 9.19 3.33
C GLU A 194 29.01 8.88 3.02
N ALA A 195 28.70 7.62 2.79
CA ALA A 195 27.33 7.13 2.72
C ALA A 195 27.23 5.75 3.34
N SER A 196 26.15 5.55 4.11
CA SER A 196 25.76 4.24 4.62
C SER A 196 24.77 3.60 3.65
N PHE A 197 25.01 2.34 3.31
CA PHE A 197 24.20 1.54 2.40
C PHE A 197 23.69 0.30 3.15
N LEU A 198 22.43 -0.07 2.91
CA LEU A 198 21.88 -1.38 3.27
C LEU A 198 21.35 -2.01 1.99
N LEU A 199 22.01 -3.06 1.51
CA LEU A 199 21.57 -3.81 0.32
C LEU A 199 20.59 -4.87 0.78
N ASP A 200 19.34 -4.73 0.38
CA ASP A 200 18.22 -5.47 0.97
C ASP A 200 18.10 -6.92 0.47
N ARG A 201 18.74 -7.27 -0.66
CA ARG A 201 18.63 -8.60 -1.29
C ARG A 201 19.98 -9.07 -1.84
N PRO A 202 20.27 -10.37 -1.87
CA PRO A 202 21.47 -10.89 -2.52
C PRO A 202 21.51 -10.59 -4.02
N GLY A 203 22.70 -10.39 -4.56
CA GLY A 203 22.94 -10.12 -5.98
C GLY A 203 23.90 -8.97 -6.20
N GLU A 204 24.04 -8.56 -7.46
CA GLU A 204 24.98 -7.53 -7.88
C GLU A 204 24.33 -6.13 -7.85
N TYR A 205 25.05 -5.14 -7.32
CA TYR A 205 24.63 -3.75 -7.21
C TYR A 205 25.69 -2.83 -7.82
N SER A 206 25.26 -1.77 -8.48
CA SER A 206 26.13 -0.69 -8.97
C SER A 206 25.92 0.57 -8.13
N ILE A 207 26.92 0.94 -7.33
CA ILE A 207 26.93 2.16 -6.52
C ILE A 207 27.59 3.27 -7.32
N LEU A 208 26.92 4.40 -7.45
CA LEU A 208 27.41 5.61 -8.11
C LEU A 208 27.76 6.66 -7.06
N LEU A 209 28.99 7.18 -7.14
CA LEU A 209 29.39 8.43 -6.51
C LEU A 209 29.50 9.51 -7.59
N THR A 210 28.85 10.65 -7.38
CA THR A 210 29.07 11.87 -8.15
C THR A 210 29.61 12.96 -7.23
N VAL A 211 30.68 13.63 -7.66
CA VAL A 211 31.24 14.81 -6.97
C VAL A 211 31.19 16.04 -7.86
N ASP A 212 30.80 17.17 -7.28
CA ASP A 212 30.64 18.46 -7.99
C ASP A 212 31.35 19.59 -7.22
N ASP A 213 32.01 20.51 -7.93
CA ASP A 213 32.80 21.59 -7.34
C ASP A 213 32.00 22.88 -7.04
N GLY A 214 30.68 22.87 -7.30
CA GLY A 214 29.78 24.02 -7.14
C GLY A 214 29.95 25.12 -8.21
N ASN A 215 30.86 24.95 -9.17
CA ASN A 215 31.16 25.89 -10.24
C ASN A 215 30.89 25.32 -11.64
N GLY A 216 30.16 24.21 -11.72
CA GLY A 216 29.72 23.58 -12.96
C GLY A 216 30.65 22.48 -13.49
N GLN A 217 31.63 22.02 -12.70
CA GLN A 217 32.42 20.82 -13.01
C GLN A 217 32.04 19.67 -12.07
N SER A 218 31.76 18.50 -12.64
CA SER A 218 31.48 17.27 -11.91
C SER A 218 32.20 16.06 -12.51
N ASP A 219 32.37 15.02 -11.69
CA ASP A 219 32.87 13.71 -12.10
C ASP A 219 32.12 12.60 -11.35
N SER A 220 32.13 11.39 -11.91
CA SER A 220 31.36 10.26 -11.38
C SER A 220 32.14 8.95 -11.49
N GLN A 221 32.01 8.09 -10.46
CA GLN A 221 32.53 6.73 -10.47
C GLN A 221 31.44 5.73 -10.08
N VAL A 222 31.43 4.59 -10.76
CA VAL A 222 30.59 3.43 -10.41
C VAL A 222 31.46 2.31 -9.86
N GLN A 223 31.06 1.72 -8.74
CA GLN A 223 31.62 0.48 -8.20
C GLN A 223 30.55 -0.60 -8.16
N VAL A 224 30.93 -1.82 -8.54
CA VAL A 224 30.05 -2.99 -8.52
C VAL A 224 30.32 -3.78 -7.24
N LEU A 225 29.26 -4.10 -6.49
CA LEU A 225 29.32 -4.83 -5.22
C LEU A 225 28.34 -6.00 -5.24
N ASN A 226 28.78 -7.18 -4.80
CA ASN A 226 27.91 -8.33 -4.61
C ASN A 226 27.44 -8.43 -3.15
N ALA A 227 26.13 -8.40 -2.95
CA ALA A 227 25.49 -8.80 -1.70
C ALA A 227 25.24 -10.31 -1.71
N LEU A 228 25.62 -11.01 -0.65
CA LEU A 228 25.42 -12.45 -0.50
C LEU A 228 24.25 -12.75 0.44
N SER A 229 23.67 -13.94 0.32
CA SER A 229 22.74 -14.46 1.33
C SER A 229 23.40 -14.56 2.71
N ALA A 230 22.58 -14.53 3.76
CA ALA A 230 23.05 -14.72 5.13
C ALA A 230 23.89 -16.01 5.25
N PRO A 231 25.10 -15.94 5.82
CA PRO A 231 25.89 -17.13 6.10
C PRO A 231 25.12 -18.12 6.98
N ILE A 232 25.45 -19.40 6.85
CA ILE A 232 24.95 -20.44 7.74
C ILE A 232 25.39 -20.14 9.18
N GLY A 233 24.45 -20.28 10.12
CA GLY A 233 24.61 -19.94 11.53
C GLY A 233 24.24 -18.49 11.88
N THR A 234 23.91 -17.65 10.89
CA THR A 234 23.38 -16.30 11.14
C THR A 234 21.98 -16.38 11.73
N VAL A 235 21.74 -15.63 12.81
CA VAL A 235 20.40 -15.41 13.36
C VAL A 235 19.64 -14.50 12.41
N ILE A 236 18.52 -14.99 11.90
CA ILE A 236 17.67 -14.29 10.94
C ILE A 236 16.62 -13.47 11.67
N THR A 237 15.96 -14.08 12.66
CA THR A 237 14.94 -13.43 13.48
C THR A 237 14.77 -14.20 14.80
N GLN A 238 13.92 -13.70 15.68
CA GLN A 238 13.65 -14.26 16.99
C GLN A 238 12.14 -14.31 17.25
N ILE A 239 11.72 -15.32 18.00
CA ILE A 239 10.36 -15.47 18.51
C ILE A 239 10.44 -15.61 20.02
N THR A 240 9.71 -14.77 20.73
CA THR A 240 9.55 -14.89 22.18
C THR A 240 8.30 -15.72 22.47
N ILE A 241 8.47 -16.81 23.22
CA ILE A 241 7.41 -17.71 23.64
C ILE A 241 7.07 -17.40 25.09
N SER A 242 5.93 -16.74 25.30
CA SER A 242 5.45 -16.35 26.62
C SER A 242 4.45 -17.36 27.16
N SER A 243 4.65 -17.80 28.40
CA SER A 243 3.71 -18.71 29.08
C SER A 243 2.50 -17.96 29.62
N LEU A 244 1.31 -18.35 29.17
CA LEU A 244 0.02 -17.87 29.67
C LEU A 244 -0.45 -18.63 30.91
N ALA A 245 0.23 -19.73 31.26
CA ALA A 245 -0.11 -20.54 32.42
C ALA A 245 0.15 -19.80 33.74
N ALA A 246 -0.56 -20.17 34.80
CA ALA A 246 -0.39 -19.57 36.12
C ALA A 246 1.04 -19.78 36.66
N ASN A 247 1.65 -18.76 37.30
CA ASN A 247 3.07 -18.75 37.71
C ASN A 247 3.54 -19.93 38.59
N SER A 248 2.62 -20.65 39.23
CA SER A 248 2.89 -21.85 40.03
C SER A 248 2.95 -23.16 39.23
N THR A 249 2.75 -23.09 37.91
CA THR A 249 2.73 -24.24 37.01
C THR A 249 4.00 -24.28 36.16
N THR A 250 4.43 -25.47 35.78
CA THR A 250 5.52 -25.68 34.83
C THR A 250 5.04 -26.74 33.85
N ALA A 251 5.00 -26.38 32.58
CA ALA A 251 4.70 -27.30 31.49
C ALA A 251 6.02 -27.79 30.90
N SER A 252 6.04 -29.06 30.49
CA SER A 252 7.18 -29.71 29.83
C SER A 252 6.77 -30.26 28.48
N ASP A 253 7.75 -30.40 27.59
CA ASP A 253 7.57 -30.95 26.24
C ASP A 253 6.41 -30.27 25.49
N ILE A 254 6.35 -28.94 25.52
CA ILE A 254 5.24 -28.15 24.99
C ILE A 254 5.36 -28.09 23.46
N PRO A 255 4.43 -28.68 22.69
CA PRO A 255 4.46 -28.59 21.25
C PRO A 255 4.06 -27.19 20.79
N VAL A 256 4.87 -26.58 19.92
CA VAL A 256 4.61 -25.26 19.36
C VAL A 256 4.67 -25.36 17.84
N THR A 257 3.70 -24.77 17.15
CA THR A 257 3.72 -24.69 15.68
C THR A 257 3.18 -23.36 15.21
N PHE A 258 3.89 -22.73 14.28
CA PHE A 258 3.59 -21.40 13.79
C PHE A 258 4.04 -21.23 12.34
N GLY A 259 3.49 -20.23 11.67
CA GLY A 259 3.95 -19.81 10.35
C GLY A 259 5.08 -18.79 10.51
N GLN A 260 6.11 -18.90 9.68
CA GLN A 260 7.20 -17.94 9.62
C GLN A 260 7.41 -17.47 8.19
N LEU A 261 7.37 -16.16 8.00
CA LEU A 261 7.76 -15.49 6.76
C LEU A 261 9.24 -15.11 6.84
N PHE A 262 9.96 -15.27 5.75
CA PHE A 262 11.37 -14.90 5.64
C PHE A 262 11.55 -13.81 4.60
N ALA A 263 12.48 -12.88 4.85
CA ALA A 263 12.84 -11.92 3.81
C ALA A 263 13.55 -12.66 2.67
N ARG A 264 13.43 -12.12 1.46
CA ARG A 264 14.04 -12.75 0.28
C ARG A 264 15.55 -12.80 0.45
N GLY A 265 16.13 -13.97 0.25
CA GLY A 265 17.57 -14.21 0.32
C GLY A 265 18.10 -14.66 1.69
N ASP A 266 17.33 -14.53 2.77
CA ASP A 266 17.78 -14.88 4.13
C ASP A 266 18.05 -16.37 4.28
N ILE A 267 17.14 -17.20 3.78
CA ILE A 267 17.32 -18.65 3.70
C ILE A 267 17.50 -19.01 2.23
N ALA A 268 18.76 -19.12 1.80
CA ALA A 268 19.12 -19.40 0.41
C ALA A 268 18.51 -20.72 -0.11
N ALA A 269 18.44 -20.86 -1.44
CA ALA A 269 18.01 -22.11 -2.06
C ALA A 269 18.90 -23.29 -1.62
N GLY A 270 18.27 -24.37 -1.14
CA GLY A 270 18.96 -25.55 -0.59
C GLY A 270 19.41 -25.44 0.86
N ASN A 271 19.14 -24.30 1.53
CA ASN A 271 19.32 -24.15 2.98
C ASN A 271 17.97 -24.33 3.71
N SER A 272 18.08 -24.55 5.02
CA SER A 272 16.96 -24.69 5.94
C SER A 272 17.06 -23.69 7.10
N VAL A 273 16.19 -23.84 8.08
CA VAL A 273 16.13 -23.07 9.32
C VAL A 273 16.41 -24.00 10.49
N ASP A 274 17.21 -23.53 11.43
CA ASP A 274 17.46 -24.13 12.73
C ASP A 274 16.93 -23.22 13.84
N ALA A 275 16.68 -23.78 15.02
CA ALA A 275 16.27 -23.00 16.19
C ALA A 275 17.27 -23.14 17.34
N ARG A 276 17.58 -22.03 18.02
CA ARG A 276 18.43 -21.98 19.22
C ARG A 276 17.70 -21.33 20.38
N LEU A 277 17.82 -21.95 21.55
CA LEU A 277 17.33 -21.43 22.83
C LEU A 277 18.35 -20.48 23.46
N GLU A 278 17.91 -19.61 24.37
CA GLU A 278 18.78 -18.66 25.10
C GLU A 278 20.02 -19.29 25.76
N ASN A 279 19.91 -20.54 26.21
CA ASN A 279 21.02 -21.26 26.83
C ASN A 279 22.08 -21.78 25.83
N GLY A 280 21.91 -21.48 24.54
CA GLY A 280 22.79 -21.87 23.43
C GLY A 280 22.52 -23.27 22.87
N ALA A 281 21.53 -24.01 23.40
CA ALA A 281 21.17 -25.32 22.88
C ALA A 281 20.28 -25.21 21.63
N THR A 282 20.49 -26.10 20.66
CA THR A 282 19.59 -26.25 19.51
C THR A 282 18.28 -26.90 19.96
N ALA A 283 17.15 -26.29 19.60
CA ALA A 283 15.82 -26.89 19.77
C ALA A 283 15.48 -27.76 18.55
N PRO A 284 14.78 -28.90 18.70
CA PRO A 284 14.31 -29.65 17.55
C PRO A 284 13.37 -28.78 16.72
N LEU A 285 13.72 -28.52 15.46
CA LEU A 285 12.91 -27.70 14.56
C LEU A 285 12.59 -28.48 13.28
N GLN A 286 11.31 -28.67 13.03
CA GLN A 286 10.79 -29.14 11.76
C GLN A 286 10.40 -27.94 10.90
N VAL A 287 10.77 -27.99 9.61
CA VAL A 287 10.51 -26.93 8.63
C VAL A 287 9.67 -27.48 7.48
N ASP A 288 8.37 -27.17 7.45
CA ASP A 288 7.48 -27.50 6.35
C ASP A 288 7.40 -26.31 5.37
N VAL A 289 8.22 -26.34 4.32
CA VAL A 289 8.27 -25.30 3.29
C VAL A 289 6.93 -25.21 2.56
N LYS A 290 6.31 -24.02 2.56
CA LYS A 290 5.05 -23.75 1.83
C LYS A 290 5.28 -23.01 0.54
N SER A 291 6.19 -22.05 0.55
CA SER A 291 6.51 -21.32 -0.67
C SER A 291 7.90 -20.72 -0.65
N ARG A 292 8.44 -20.51 -1.85
CA ARG A 292 9.72 -19.88 -2.11
C ARG A 292 9.55 -18.61 -2.94
N TYR A 293 10.58 -17.78 -2.94
CA TYR A 293 10.71 -16.69 -3.90
C TYR A 293 11.23 -17.25 -5.25
N PRO A 294 11.11 -16.48 -6.35
CA PRO A 294 11.63 -16.89 -7.67
C PRO A 294 13.14 -17.19 -7.72
N ASP A 295 13.94 -16.65 -6.80
CA ASP A 295 15.37 -16.97 -6.65
C ASP A 295 15.63 -18.28 -5.88
N GLY A 296 14.56 -18.95 -5.43
CA GLY A 296 14.60 -20.20 -4.68
C GLY A 296 14.76 -20.03 -3.16
N SER A 297 14.94 -18.81 -2.65
CA SER A 297 15.04 -18.58 -1.21
C SER A 297 13.70 -18.88 -0.52
N LEU A 298 13.74 -19.33 0.73
CA LEU A 298 12.52 -19.61 1.50
C LEU A 298 11.70 -18.33 1.66
N LYS A 299 10.39 -18.40 1.39
CA LYS A 299 9.45 -17.30 1.61
C LYS A 299 8.62 -17.58 2.85
N HIS A 300 7.88 -18.69 2.86
CA HIS A 300 7.04 -19.05 3.99
C HIS A 300 7.17 -20.54 4.32
N ALA A 301 7.28 -20.85 5.61
CA ALA A 301 7.25 -22.20 6.13
C ALA A 301 6.35 -22.28 7.37
N VAL A 302 5.83 -23.48 7.62
CA VAL A 302 5.24 -23.83 8.90
C VAL A 302 6.32 -24.52 9.73
N LEU A 303 6.60 -23.98 10.90
CA LEU A 303 7.66 -24.45 11.77
C LEU A 303 7.06 -25.13 12.99
N SER A 304 7.58 -26.30 13.36
CA SER A 304 7.17 -27.05 14.55
C SER A 304 8.36 -27.34 15.45
N THR A 305 8.21 -27.11 16.75
CA THR A 305 9.22 -27.41 17.77
C THR A 305 8.59 -27.95 19.04
N ILE A 306 9.41 -28.54 19.92
CA ILE A 306 9.04 -28.94 21.27
C ILE A 306 9.83 -28.07 22.25
N VAL A 307 9.16 -27.22 23.01
CA VAL A 307 9.78 -26.45 24.10
C VAL A 307 9.95 -27.38 25.30
N PRO A 308 11.17 -27.65 25.78
CA PRO A 308 11.40 -28.68 26.79
C PRO A 308 10.73 -28.40 28.14
N SER A 309 10.73 -27.15 28.58
CA SER A 309 10.09 -26.73 29.84
C SER A 309 9.89 -25.21 29.84
N LEU A 310 8.74 -24.76 30.35
CA LEU A 310 8.45 -23.35 30.55
C LEU A 310 7.60 -23.16 31.82
N GLN A 311 8.02 -22.29 32.72
CA GLN A 311 7.22 -21.94 33.91
C GLN A 311 6.15 -20.90 33.54
N GLY A 312 5.00 -20.94 34.23
CA GLY A 312 3.95 -19.93 34.09
C GLY A 312 4.48 -18.50 34.24
N GLY A 313 4.09 -17.61 33.33
CA GLY A 313 4.53 -16.22 33.27
C GLY A 313 6.01 -16.01 32.92
N GLN A 314 6.73 -17.04 32.46
CA GLN A 314 8.06 -16.88 31.88
C GLN A 314 8.00 -16.70 30.36
N ASP A 315 8.98 -15.97 29.87
CA ASP A 315 9.31 -15.85 28.45
C ASP A 315 10.50 -16.76 28.13
N LEU A 316 10.52 -17.27 26.90
CA LEU A 316 11.64 -18.02 26.34
C LEU A 316 11.88 -17.56 24.91
N ASP A 317 13.08 -17.08 24.64
CA ASP A 317 13.46 -16.73 23.29
C ASP A 317 13.92 -17.92 22.45
N LEU A 318 13.42 -17.97 21.22
CA LEU A 318 13.77 -18.90 20.16
C LEU A 318 14.38 -18.14 18.98
N GLU A 319 15.69 -18.20 18.83
CA GLU A 319 16.40 -17.63 17.68
C GLU A 319 16.27 -18.56 16.48
N LEU A 320 15.83 -18.03 15.34
CA LEU A 320 15.79 -18.75 14.07
C LEU A 320 17.03 -18.41 13.25
N MET A 321 17.73 -19.43 12.75
CA MET A 321 19.01 -19.28 12.06
C MET A 321 19.02 -20.01 10.73
N ALA A 322 19.76 -19.50 9.75
CA ALA A 322 20.01 -20.24 8.51
C ALA A 322 20.93 -21.45 8.77
N CYS A 323 20.58 -22.62 8.24
CA CYS A 323 21.38 -23.85 8.35
C CYS A 323 21.46 -24.61 7.01
N GLU A 324 22.35 -25.60 6.94
CA GLU A 324 22.30 -26.59 5.86
C GLU A 324 21.03 -27.45 6.03
N GLU A 325 20.47 -27.96 4.94
CA GLU A 325 19.40 -28.97 5.06
C GLU A 325 19.89 -30.17 5.89
N HIS A 326 19.12 -30.53 6.93
CA HIS A 326 19.48 -31.61 7.86
C HIS A 326 19.06 -32.99 7.37
N GLU A 327 19.73 -34.03 7.89
CA GLU A 327 19.34 -35.42 7.66
C GLU A 327 17.95 -35.74 8.24
N GLN A 328 17.23 -36.64 7.56
CA GLN A 328 15.86 -37.03 7.91
C GLN A 328 15.82 -37.82 9.23
N PHE A 329 15.06 -37.31 10.19
CA PHE A 329 14.62 -38.06 11.37
C PHE A 329 13.42 -38.96 11.02
N SER A 330 13.05 -39.86 11.94
CA SER A 330 11.83 -40.66 11.76
C SER A 330 10.60 -39.77 11.91
N ASN A 331 9.70 -39.80 10.93
CA ASN A 331 8.47 -39.00 10.98
C ASN A 331 7.53 -39.52 12.08
N VAL A 332 6.75 -38.60 12.65
CA VAL A 332 5.55 -38.95 13.42
C VAL A 332 4.52 -39.47 12.43
N GLU A 333 3.92 -40.62 12.72
CA GLU A 333 2.95 -41.25 11.82
C GLU A 333 1.54 -41.10 12.38
N LEU A 334 0.54 -40.92 11.52
CA LEU A 334 -0.86 -40.85 11.96
C LEU A 334 -1.34 -42.13 12.66
N SER A 335 -0.65 -43.25 12.44
CA SER A 335 -0.88 -44.51 13.16
C SER A 335 -0.50 -44.45 14.65
N ASP A 336 0.30 -43.46 15.07
CA ASP A 336 0.69 -43.25 16.46
C ASP A 336 -0.45 -42.64 17.30
N LEU A 337 -1.49 -42.12 16.63
CA LEU A 337 -2.72 -41.65 17.29
C LEU A 337 -3.40 -42.82 18.03
N PRO A 338 -3.74 -42.68 19.32
CA PRO A 338 -4.38 -43.75 20.10
C PRO A 338 -5.61 -44.32 19.40
N ALA A 339 -5.74 -45.65 19.35
CA ALA A 339 -6.78 -46.32 18.56
C ALA A 339 -8.22 -45.99 19.01
N ASP A 340 -8.39 -45.56 20.26
CA ASP A 340 -9.66 -45.15 20.87
C ASP A 340 -9.92 -43.65 20.81
N TYR A 341 -8.97 -42.85 20.31
CA TYR A 341 -9.20 -41.43 20.08
C TYR A 341 -10.13 -41.21 18.88
N ASP A 342 -11.12 -40.35 19.06
CA ASP A 342 -11.99 -39.88 18.00
C ASP A 342 -12.47 -38.46 18.31
N ALA A 343 -12.58 -37.64 17.27
CA ALA A 343 -13.24 -36.34 17.34
C ALA A 343 -14.59 -36.49 16.63
N VAL A 344 -15.68 -36.36 17.38
CA VAL A 344 -17.04 -36.62 16.90
C VAL A 344 -17.87 -35.34 17.00
N THR A 345 -18.47 -34.95 15.89
CA THR A 345 -19.48 -33.88 15.85
C THR A 345 -20.84 -34.51 15.63
N SER A 346 -21.78 -34.21 16.52
CA SER A 346 -23.17 -34.68 16.48
C SER A 346 -24.10 -33.50 16.29
N ILE A 347 -24.91 -33.53 15.22
CA ILE A 347 -25.84 -32.49 14.84
C ILE A 347 -27.27 -33.06 14.87
N ASN A 348 -28.20 -32.38 15.55
CA ASN A 348 -29.61 -32.74 15.51
C ASN A 348 -30.43 -31.73 14.69
N ILE A 349 -31.01 -32.20 13.59
CA ILE A 349 -31.91 -31.40 12.73
C ILE A 349 -33.29 -32.04 12.80
N GLY A 350 -34.26 -31.33 13.37
CA GLY A 350 -35.66 -31.76 13.41
C GLY A 350 -35.86 -33.14 14.07
N GLY A 351 -35.05 -33.50 15.07
CA GLY A 351 -35.10 -34.79 15.76
C GLY A 351 -34.25 -35.89 15.12
N THR A 352 -33.66 -35.66 13.94
CA THR A 352 -32.72 -36.62 13.32
C THR A 352 -31.29 -36.27 13.71
N THR A 353 -30.57 -37.24 14.27
CA THR A 353 -29.14 -37.09 14.58
C THR A 353 -28.29 -37.46 13.38
N TRP A 354 -27.33 -36.59 13.08
CA TRP A 354 -26.32 -36.72 12.05
C TRP A 354 -24.94 -36.63 12.69
N THR A 355 -24.02 -37.51 12.32
CA THR A 355 -22.70 -37.60 12.95
C THR A 355 -21.58 -37.58 11.92
N ALA A 356 -20.49 -36.90 12.27
CA ALA A 356 -19.21 -37.01 11.59
C ALA A 356 -18.13 -37.39 12.62
N SER A 357 -17.27 -38.35 12.27
CA SER A 357 -16.23 -38.93 13.12
C SER A 357 -14.87 -38.87 12.40
N LEU A 358 -13.88 -38.26 13.03
CA LEU A 358 -12.50 -38.25 12.53
C LEU A 358 -12.03 -39.68 12.27
N ARG A 359 -12.22 -40.61 13.21
CA ARG A 359 -11.77 -42.00 13.07
C ARG A 359 -12.41 -42.68 11.87
N GLN A 360 -13.70 -42.47 11.65
CA GLN A 360 -14.39 -43.01 10.47
C GLN A 360 -13.85 -42.38 9.18
N SER A 361 -13.57 -41.07 9.17
CA SER A 361 -13.00 -40.39 8.01
C SER A 361 -11.60 -40.91 7.66
N MET A 362 -10.75 -41.19 8.66
CA MET A 362 -9.42 -41.79 8.46
C MET A 362 -9.48 -43.19 7.82
N GLN A 363 -10.57 -43.94 8.05
CA GLN A 363 -10.75 -45.30 7.52
C GLN A 363 -11.36 -45.32 6.11
N SER A 364 -12.09 -44.27 5.74
CA SER A 364 -12.93 -44.24 4.53
C SER A 364 -12.50 -43.21 3.48
N GLY A 365 -11.75 -42.19 3.89
CA GLY A 365 -11.30 -41.09 3.04
C GLY A 365 -9.79 -41.14 2.77
N ALA A 366 -9.38 -40.41 1.73
CA ALA A 366 -7.98 -40.10 1.51
C ALA A 366 -7.56 -38.95 2.43
N ALA A 367 -6.39 -39.07 3.05
CA ALA A 367 -5.76 -37.98 3.77
C ALA A 367 -5.17 -36.98 2.77
N GLN A 368 -5.44 -35.68 2.95
CA GLN A 368 -4.65 -34.63 2.32
C GLN A 368 -3.54 -34.24 3.31
N GLN A 369 -2.29 -34.57 2.97
CA GLN A 369 -1.15 -34.22 3.82
C GLN A 369 -0.90 -32.71 3.78
N TRP A 370 -0.74 -32.09 4.96
CA TRP A 370 -0.37 -30.69 5.10
C TRP A 370 1.02 -30.51 5.69
N MET A 371 1.41 -31.29 6.71
CA MET A 371 2.75 -31.20 7.31
C MET A 371 3.28 -32.60 7.53
N GLU A 372 4.56 -32.84 7.30
CA GLU A 372 5.14 -34.18 7.49
C GLU A 372 6.56 -34.07 8.05
N GLY A 373 6.76 -34.56 9.27
CA GLY A 373 8.08 -34.61 9.85
C GLY A 373 8.12 -35.23 11.25
N PHE A 374 9.27 -35.05 11.90
CA PHE A 374 9.65 -35.71 13.14
C PHE A 374 9.15 -35.02 14.42
N VAL A 375 8.69 -33.77 14.33
CA VAL A 375 8.05 -33.05 15.44
C VAL A 375 6.54 -33.18 15.34
N ALA A 376 6.00 -33.02 14.13
CA ALA A 376 4.56 -33.05 13.89
C ALA A 376 4.23 -33.62 12.50
N THR A 377 3.08 -34.29 12.41
CA THR A 377 2.43 -34.61 11.14
C THR A 377 1.03 -34.02 11.15
N GLU A 378 0.60 -33.40 10.06
CA GLU A 378 -0.75 -32.88 9.89
C GLU A 378 -1.39 -33.41 8.62
N ALA A 379 -2.58 -33.99 8.77
CA ALA A 379 -3.39 -34.46 7.65
C ALA A 379 -4.85 -34.02 7.79
N HIS A 380 -5.46 -33.74 6.64
CA HIS A 380 -6.84 -33.29 6.56
C HIS A 380 -7.73 -34.40 6.04
N PHE A 381 -8.91 -34.50 6.66
CA PHE A 381 -9.93 -35.49 6.34
C PHE A 381 -11.26 -34.79 6.14
N VAL A 382 -12.08 -35.33 5.24
CA VAL A 382 -13.39 -34.79 4.92
C VAL A 382 -14.39 -35.91 4.94
N MET A 383 -15.57 -35.66 5.52
CA MET A 383 -16.69 -36.58 5.41
C MET A 383 -18.03 -35.86 5.45
N PRO A 384 -19.05 -36.37 4.75
CA PRO A 384 -20.42 -35.92 4.98
C PRO A 384 -20.89 -36.31 6.37
N PHE A 385 -21.82 -35.56 6.92
CA PHE A 385 -22.55 -35.98 8.12
C PHE A 385 -23.47 -37.15 7.79
N LEU A 386 -23.43 -38.24 8.56
CA LEU A 386 -24.21 -39.44 8.32
C LEU A 386 -25.33 -39.60 9.34
N ASN A 387 -26.53 -40.01 8.91
CA ASN A 387 -27.59 -40.42 9.84
C ASN A 387 -27.39 -41.87 10.30
N ALA A 388 -28.28 -42.36 11.17
CA ALA A 388 -28.25 -43.73 11.69
C ALA A 388 -28.35 -44.85 10.62
N SER A 389 -28.82 -44.53 9.40
CA SER A 389 -28.84 -45.47 8.27
C SER A 389 -27.57 -45.42 7.41
N GLY A 390 -26.61 -44.56 7.73
CA GLY A 390 -25.40 -44.32 6.94
C GLY A 390 -25.62 -43.43 5.71
N SER A 391 -26.78 -42.77 5.59
CA SER A 391 -27.03 -41.85 4.46
C SER A 391 -26.41 -40.48 4.74
N PRO A 392 -25.76 -39.84 3.75
CA PRO A 392 -25.15 -38.52 3.92
C PRO A 392 -26.19 -37.40 3.99
N HIS A 393 -25.90 -36.36 4.77
CA HIS A 393 -26.64 -35.11 4.75
C HIS A 393 -26.36 -34.38 3.43
N PRO A 394 -27.38 -33.80 2.76
CA PRO A 394 -27.19 -33.20 1.43
C PRO A 394 -26.33 -31.93 1.42
N LEU A 395 -26.27 -31.20 2.53
CA LEU A 395 -25.61 -29.89 2.60
C LEU A 395 -24.44 -29.80 3.58
N LEU A 396 -24.32 -30.75 4.52
CA LEU A 396 -23.40 -30.62 5.65
C LEU A 396 -22.26 -31.62 5.53
N SER A 397 -21.04 -31.11 5.64
CA SER A 397 -19.81 -31.89 5.75
C SER A 397 -18.98 -31.41 6.94
N ALA A 398 -18.20 -32.33 7.50
CA ALA A 398 -17.15 -32.01 8.46
C ALA A 398 -15.78 -32.14 7.79
N ARG A 399 -14.88 -31.21 8.13
CA ARG A 399 -13.45 -31.33 7.84
C ARG A 399 -12.69 -31.42 9.15
N PHE A 400 -11.76 -32.35 9.22
CA PHE A 400 -10.87 -32.54 10.36
C PHE A 400 -9.44 -32.28 9.92
N GLN A 401 -8.81 -31.24 10.44
CA GLN A 401 -7.38 -31.01 10.26
C GLN A 401 -6.68 -31.49 11.52
N LEU A 402 -6.16 -32.72 11.47
CA LEU A 402 -5.53 -33.40 12.60
C LEU A 402 -4.02 -33.19 12.51
N ARG A 403 -3.46 -32.51 13.51
CA ARG A 403 -2.02 -32.42 13.74
C ARG A 403 -1.64 -33.26 14.96
N LEU A 404 -0.79 -34.26 14.76
CA LEU A 404 -0.24 -35.11 15.80
C LEU A 404 1.23 -34.74 16.05
N TYR A 405 1.59 -34.56 17.31
CA TYR A 405 2.95 -34.23 17.72
C TYR A 405 3.70 -35.47 18.23
N ALA A 406 5.03 -35.41 18.20
CA ALA A 406 5.92 -36.46 18.74
C ALA A 406 5.73 -36.70 20.25
N THR A 407 5.13 -35.74 20.97
CA THR A 407 4.75 -35.88 22.39
C THR A 407 3.57 -36.84 22.60
N GLY A 408 2.80 -37.11 21.54
CA GLY A 408 1.51 -37.80 21.59
C GLY A 408 0.31 -36.86 21.77
N ASP A 409 0.54 -35.55 21.97
CA ASP A 409 -0.53 -34.56 21.94
C ASP A 409 -1.04 -34.38 20.50
N ALA A 410 -2.32 -34.07 20.35
CA ALA A 410 -2.89 -33.81 19.03
C ALA A 410 -3.85 -32.63 19.04
N ARG A 411 -3.74 -31.76 18.03
CA ARG A 411 -4.69 -30.68 17.74
C ARG A 411 -5.58 -31.10 16.59
N THR A 412 -6.89 -31.06 16.77
CA THR A 412 -7.87 -31.27 15.69
C THR A 412 -8.68 -30.00 15.48
N SER A 413 -8.51 -29.34 14.32
CA SER A 413 -9.44 -28.31 13.86
C SER A 413 -10.65 -28.99 13.21
N ILE A 414 -11.82 -28.82 13.82
CA ILE A 414 -13.09 -29.41 13.39
C ILE A 414 -13.89 -28.32 12.72
N VAL A 415 -14.03 -28.39 11.40
CA VAL A 415 -14.78 -27.43 10.59
C VAL A 415 -16.11 -28.04 10.18
N VAL A 416 -17.22 -27.35 10.44
CA VAL A 416 -18.55 -27.74 9.96
C VAL A 416 -18.93 -26.81 8.82
N GLU A 417 -19.22 -27.38 7.65
CA GLU A 417 -19.49 -26.63 6.43
C GLU A 417 -20.92 -26.78 5.95
N ASN A 418 -21.48 -25.67 5.46
CA ASN A 418 -22.67 -25.58 4.64
C ASN A 418 -22.31 -24.82 3.35
N ALA A 419 -21.37 -25.37 2.57
CA ALA A 419 -20.60 -24.62 1.57
C ALA A 419 -20.75 -25.15 0.12
N SER A 420 -21.63 -26.12 -0.14
CA SER A 420 -21.81 -26.66 -1.49
C SER A 420 -22.25 -25.58 -2.47
N ALA A 421 -21.47 -25.31 -3.52
CA ALA A 421 -21.82 -24.33 -4.53
C ALA A 421 -22.82 -24.88 -5.56
N LEU A 422 -22.76 -26.18 -5.84
CA LEU A 422 -23.45 -26.83 -6.97
C LEU A 422 -24.38 -27.96 -6.48
N GLY A 423 -25.33 -28.34 -7.34
CA GLY A 423 -26.20 -29.51 -7.17
C GLY A 423 -27.39 -29.28 -6.23
N GLU A 424 -27.11 -29.11 -4.93
CA GLU A 424 -28.14 -28.99 -3.90
C GLU A 424 -28.60 -27.54 -3.69
N THR A 425 -29.88 -27.35 -3.35
CA THR A 425 -30.41 -26.00 -3.10
C THR A 425 -29.87 -25.44 -1.78
N ALA A 426 -29.14 -24.32 -1.87
CA ALA A 426 -28.55 -23.66 -0.72
C ALA A 426 -29.61 -23.18 0.29
N ASN A 427 -29.35 -23.38 1.58
CA ASN A 427 -30.30 -23.09 2.65
C ASN A 427 -29.60 -22.88 4.00
N ASN A 428 -30.11 -21.96 4.82
CA ASN A 428 -29.74 -21.88 6.23
C ASN A 428 -30.29 -23.09 7.01
N LEU A 429 -29.52 -23.60 7.96
CA LEU A 429 -29.86 -24.78 8.75
C LEU A 429 -29.90 -24.44 10.24
N ASN A 430 -30.98 -24.83 10.89
CA ASN A 430 -31.14 -24.69 12.34
C ASN A 430 -30.96 -26.05 12.99
N TYR A 431 -30.01 -26.17 13.91
CA TYR A 431 -29.70 -27.42 14.59
C TYR A 431 -29.12 -27.20 15.98
N THR A 432 -29.14 -28.24 16.80
CA THR A 432 -28.27 -28.31 17.96
C THR A 432 -27.02 -29.11 17.61
N VAL A 433 -25.85 -28.71 18.11
CA VAL A 433 -24.59 -29.42 17.88
C VAL A 433 -23.86 -29.67 19.19
N GLU A 434 -23.24 -30.84 19.28
CA GLU A 434 -22.34 -31.24 20.36
C GLU A 434 -21.05 -31.78 19.73
N ILE A 435 -19.91 -31.48 20.35
CA ILE A 435 -18.60 -31.98 19.91
C ILE A 435 -17.88 -32.65 21.07
N SER A 436 -17.39 -33.86 20.83
CA SER A 436 -16.51 -34.60 21.73
C SER A 436 -15.15 -34.87 21.10
N SER A 437 -14.10 -34.87 21.91
CA SER A 437 -12.73 -35.24 21.57
C SER A 437 -12.25 -36.29 22.58
N GLY A 438 -12.07 -37.53 22.12
CA GLY A 438 -11.89 -38.68 23.01
C GLY A 438 -13.09 -38.85 23.95
N GLN A 439 -12.82 -38.84 25.25
CA GLN A 439 -13.86 -38.99 26.29
C GLN A 439 -14.40 -37.66 26.81
N THR A 440 -13.93 -36.52 26.26
CA THR A 440 -14.28 -35.18 26.73
C THR A 440 -15.26 -34.52 25.78
N THR A 441 -16.38 -34.01 26.30
CA THR A 441 -17.25 -33.08 25.55
C THR A 441 -16.60 -31.69 25.57
N ILE A 442 -16.04 -31.27 24.43
CA ILE A 442 -15.37 -29.96 24.30
C ILE A 442 -16.38 -28.84 24.00
N MET A 443 -17.53 -29.19 23.42
CA MET A 443 -18.63 -28.27 23.16
C MET A 443 -19.93 -28.96 23.55
N PRO A 444 -20.59 -28.54 24.65
CA PRO A 444 -21.90 -29.07 25.01
C PRO A 444 -22.94 -28.67 23.97
N SER A 445 -24.10 -29.33 24.00
CA SER A 445 -25.20 -29.05 23.06
C SER A 445 -25.54 -27.56 22.98
N GLU A 446 -25.28 -26.95 21.83
CA GLU A 446 -25.53 -25.53 21.54
C GLU A 446 -26.45 -25.38 20.32
N GLN A 447 -27.35 -24.40 20.35
CA GLN A 447 -28.22 -24.08 19.22
C GLN A 447 -27.47 -23.21 18.22
N VAL A 448 -27.43 -23.62 16.95
CA VAL A 448 -26.79 -22.89 15.85
C VAL A 448 -27.81 -22.66 14.73
N ASN A 449 -27.79 -21.46 14.16
CA ASN A 449 -28.44 -21.13 12.90
C ASN A 449 -27.33 -20.96 11.85
N HIS A 450 -26.91 -22.06 11.25
CA HIS A 450 -25.79 -22.11 10.32
C HIS A 450 -26.22 -21.54 8.97
N TYR A 451 -25.60 -20.43 8.57
CA TYR A 451 -25.91 -19.79 7.30
C TYR A 451 -25.53 -20.66 6.10
N HIS A 452 -26.19 -20.42 4.98
CA HIS A 452 -25.81 -20.98 3.69
C HIS A 452 -24.45 -20.42 3.23
N HIS A 453 -23.73 -21.18 2.42
CA HIS A 453 -22.39 -20.81 1.93
C HIS A 453 -21.46 -20.31 3.06
N SER A 454 -21.53 -20.92 4.23
CA SER A 454 -20.68 -20.56 5.37
C SER A 454 -20.18 -21.79 6.11
N ARG A 455 -19.19 -21.57 6.96
CA ARG A 455 -18.53 -22.59 7.79
C ARG A 455 -18.16 -22.00 9.14
N TRP A 456 -17.88 -22.85 10.09
CA TRP A 456 -17.34 -22.45 11.39
C TRP A 456 -16.44 -23.56 11.91
N ARG A 457 -15.52 -23.22 12.81
CA ARG A 457 -14.57 -24.20 13.37
C ARG A 457 -14.56 -24.21 14.89
N LYS A 458 -14.13 -25.36 15.44
CA LYS A 458 -13.71 -25.52 16.83
C LYS A 458 -12.41 -26.32 16.88
N ILE A 459 -11.52 -25.92 17.77
CA ILE A 459 -10.25 -26.62 17.99
C ILE A 459 -10.44 -27.57 19.18
N ALA A 460 -9.98 -28.80 19.02
CA ALA A 460 -9.98 -29.82 20.05
C ALA A 460 -8.55 -30.30 20.30
N TRP A 461 -8.20 -30.56 21.55
CA TRP A 461 -6.93 -31.16 21.91
C TRP A 461 -7.12 -32.57 22.50
N LEU A 462 -6.23 -33.48 22.10
CA LEU A 462 -5.85 -34.66 22.87
C LEU A 462 -4.58 -34.29 23.64
N GLY A 463 -4.58 -34.50 24.95
CA GLY A 463 -3.54 -33.98 25.83
C GLY A 463 -3.86 -32.56 26.31
N ASN A 464 -2.82 -31.77 26.60
CA ASN A 464 -3.00 -30.39 27.04
C ASN A 464 -2.83 -29.42 25.86
N GLU A 465 -3.73 -28.45 25.75
CA GLU A 465 -3.51 -27.32 24.86
C GLU A 465 -2.31 -26.50 25.36
N PRO A 466 -1.33 -26.17 24.50
CA PRO A 466 -0.23 -25.28 24.85
C PRO A 466 -0.74 -23.90 25.27
N GLU A 467 -0.58 -23.54 26.54
CA GLU A 467 -0.89 -22.21 27.08
C GLU A 467 0.28 -21.23 26.82
N VAL A 468 0.56 -20.95 25.55
CA VAL A 468 1.64 -20.05 25.13
C VAL A 468 1.16 -18.99 24.14
N HIS A 469 1.75 -17.80 24.24
CA HIS A 469 1.64 -16.73 23.27
C HIS A 469 2.98 -16.55 22.56
N LEU A 470 2.94 -16.19 21.28
CA LEU A 470 4.15 -16.02 20.49
C LEU A 470 4.27 -14.58 20.00
N GLU A 471 5.29 -13.90 20.48
CA GLU A 471 5.68 -12.57 20.03
C GLU A 471 6.71 -12.70 18.89
N ARG A 472 6.65 -11.81 17.91
CA ARG A 472 7.51 -11.81 16.71
C ARG A 472 8.29 -10.52 16.66
N ASP A 473 9.46 -10.56 16.05
CA ASP A 473 10.11 -9.33 15.58
C ASP A 473 9.27 -8.71 14.45
N VAL A 474 8.48 -7.70 14.79
CA VAL A 474 7.60 -7.00 13.86
C VAL A 474 8.40 -6.19 12.85
N ALA A 475 9.56 -5.63 13.24
CA ALA A 475 10.41 -4.90 12.29
C ALA A 475 10.94 -5.84 11.21
N TYR A 476 11.31 -7.07 11.59
CA TYR A 476 11.64 -8.11 10.63
C TYR A 476 10.44 -8.51 9.75
N LEU A 477 9.23 -8.68 10.31
CA LEU A 477 8.05 -8.95 9.48
C LEU A 477 7.74 -7.80 8.49
N VAL A 478 8.00 -6.55 8.86
CA VAL A 478 7.89 -5.39 7.97
C VAL A 478 8.93 -5.45 6.86
N SER A 479 10.16 -5.87 7.14
CA SER A 479 11.24 -5.97 6.14
C SER A 479 10.92 -6.95 5.01
N THR A 480 10.10 -7.98 5.28
CA THR A 480 9.63 -8.94 4.26
C THR A 480 8.73 -8.31 3.19
N GLY A 481 8.19 -7.11 3.44
CA GLY A 481 7.22 -6.45 2.57
C GLY A 481 5.76 -6.88 2.78
N ALA A 482 5.49 -7.97 3.51
CA ALA A 482 4.14 -8.46 3.74
C ALA A 482 3.37 -7.66 4.80
N ILE A 483 4.06 -7.03 5.76
CA ILE A 483 3.45 -6.08 6.70
C ILE A 483 3.73 -4.65 6.21
N PRO A 484 2.71 -3.78 6.08
CA PRO A 484 2.92 -2.36 5.77
C PRO A 484 3.88 -1.70 6.78
N ASN A 485 4.69 -0.75 6.30
CA ASN A 485 5.60 0.01 7.16
C ASN A 485 4.82 1.06 7.95
N TYR A 486 4.18 0.62 9.02
CA TYR A 486 3.48 1.51 9.93
C TYR A 486 4.46 2.38 10.73
N ASP A 487 3.99 3.53 11.17
CA ASP A 487 4.67 4.41 12.11
C ASP A 487 4.58 3.81 13.52
N PHE A 488 5.42 2.80 13.79
CA PHE A 488 5.43 2.04 15.05
C PHE A 488 5.80 2.88 16.28
N ASP A 489 6.29 4.11 16.08
CA ASP A 489 6.47 5.10 17.15
C ASP A 489 5.13 5.73 17.61
N THR A 490 4.03 5.47 16.88
CA THR A 490 2.70 5.94 17.27
C THR A 490 2.24 5.27 18.57
N TYR A 491 2.09 6.07 19.63
CA TYR A 491 1.46 5.63 20.86
C TYR A 491 -0.02 5.27 20.64
N LEU A 492 -0.41 4.03 20.94
CA LEU A 492 -1.80 3.61 20.90
C LEU A 492 -2.52 3.93 22.21
N ASP A 493 -3.72 4.50 22.12
CA ASP A 493 -4.55 4.82 23.28
C ASP A 493 -5.04 3.53 23.97
N PRO A 494 -4.69 3.31 25.25
CA PRO A 494 -5.15 2.16 26.02
C PRO A 494 -6.67 2.04 26.09
N GLY A 495 -7.39 3.17 26.03
CA GLY A 495 -8.85 3.18 25.98
C GLY A 495 -9.41 2.59 24.68
N ALA A 496 -8.72 2.81 23.55
CA ALA A 496 -9.09 2.22 22.26
C ALA A 496 -8.82 0.70 22.24
N ILE A 497 -7.67 0.26 22.79
CA ILE A 497 -7.35 -1.17 22.97
C ILE A 497 -8.42 -1.84 23.83
N ALA A 498 -8.74 -1.27 25.00
CA ALA A 498 -9.76 -1.81 25.89
C ALA A 498 -11.16 -1.87 25.24
N ALA A 499 -11.54 -0.85 24.46
CA ALA A 499 -12.81 -0.84 23.73
C ALA A 499 -12.88 -1.95 22.67
N LEU A 500 -11.78 -2.22 21.98
CA LEU A 500 -11.68 -3.30 21.00
C LEU A 500 -11.79 -4.69 21.66
N LYS A 501 -11.04 -4.92 22.75
CA LYS A 501 -11.13 -6.14 23.57
C LYS A 501 -12.55 -6.35 24.10
N ALA A 502 -13.19 -5.29 24.62
CA ALA A 502 -14.57 -5.35 25.10
C ALA A 502 -15.59 -5.68 23.99
N LYS A 503 -15.40 -5.11 22.78
CA LYS A 503 -16.24 -5.40 21.60
C LYS A 503 -16.17 -6.89 21.23
N TRP A 504 -14.99 -7.50 21.30
CA TRP A 504 -14.80 -8.93 21.08
C TRP A 504 -15.45 -9.77 22.19
N ASN A 505 -15.06 -9.55 23.45
CA ASN A 505 -15.43 -10.42 24.58
C ASN A 505 -16.92 -10.36 24.96
N THR A 506 -17.54 -9.20 24.81
CA THR A 506 -18.91 -8.96 25.34
C THR A 506 -19.85 -8.29 24.35
N GLY A 507 -19.34 -7.85 23.20
CA GLY A 507 -20.15 -7.19 22.19
C GLY A 507 -21.11 -8.16 21.50
N SER A 508 -22.17 -7.60 20.93
CA SER A 508 -23.09 -8.33 20.06
C SER A 508 -23.19 -7.64 18.70
N GLY A 509 -23.56 -8.41 17.68
CA GLY A 509 -23.92 -7.93 16.37
C GLY A 509 -25.12 -6.99 16.44
N ALA A 510 -25.03 -5.84 15.76
CA ALA A 510 -26.15 -4.91 15.64
C ALA A 510 -27.24 -5.46 14.70
N GLN A 511 -26.88 -6.28 13.71
CA GLN A 511 -27.81 -6.91 12.78
C GLN A 511 -28.19 -8.33 13.22
N SER A 512 -27.21 -9.17 13.54
CA SER A 512 -27.49 -10.57 13.91
C SER A 512 -28.00 -10.73 15.34
N GLY A 513 -27.63 -9.82 16.26
CA GLY A 513 -27.84 -10.01 17.70
C GLY A 513 -26.96 -11.09 18.33
N ILE A 514 -26.01 -11.67 17.57
CA ILE A 514 -25.12 -12.75 18.02
C ILE A 514 -23.88 -12.13 18.69
N ARG A 515 -23.37 -12.78 19.75
CA ARG A 515 -22.12 -12.35 20.41
C ARG A 515 -20.96 -12.37 19.42
N ARG A 516 -20.03 -11.41 19.48
CA ARG A 516 -19.00 -11.24 18.42
C ARG A 516 -18.10 -12.48 18.24
N ASP A 517 -17.76 -13.15 19.32
CA ASP A 517 -16.92 -14.36 19.41
C ASP A 517 -17.72 -15.68 19.35
N ALA A 518 -19.05 -15.64 19.22
CA ALA A 518 -19.86 -16.85 19.12
C ALA A 518 -19.87 -17.44 17.69
N ILE A 519 -20.33 -18.69 17.56
CA ILE A 519 -20.56 -19.32 16.25
C ILE A 519 -21.54 -18.46 15.45
N MET A 520 -21.19 -18.17 14.19
CA MET A 520 -21.90 -17.22 13.30
C MET A 520 -21.80 -15.72 13.69
N GLY A 521 -21.04 -15.36 14.74
CA GLY A 521 -20.70 -13.97 15.04
C GLY A 521 -19.69 -13.38 14.05
N ALA A 522 -19.70 -12.07 13.81
CA ALA A 522 -18.82 -11.43 12.82
C ALA A 522 -17.39 -11.13 13.32
N GLY A 523 -17.02 -11.56 14.54
CA GLY A 523 -15.90 -10.98 15.26
C GLY A 523 -16.05 -9.47 15.40
N VAL A 524 -14.93 -8.74 15.30
CA VAL A 524 -14.96 -7.27 15.40
C VAL A 524 -15.26 -6.56 14.08
N ALA A 525 -15.41 -7.29 12.96
CA ALA A 525 -15.83 -6.72 11.69
C ALA A 525 -17.27 -6.18 11.73
N LEU A 526 -17.57 -5.19 10.90
CA LEU A 526 -18.93 -4.69 10.74
C LEU A 526 -19.78 -5.66 9.92
N GLU A 527 -20.90 -6.13 10.49
CA GLU A 527 -21.83 -7.08 9.86
C GLU A 527 -22.40 -6.59 8.51
N ASN A 528 -22.72 -5.29 8.41
CA ASN A 528 -23.16 -4.66 7.16
C ASN A 528 -21.94 -4.05 6.48
N MET A 529 -21.14 -4.85 5.78
CA MET A 529 -19.97 -4.31 5.07
C MET A 529 -20.34 -3.14 4.14
N PRO A 530 -21.46 -3.17 3.37
CA PRO A 530 -21.88 -2.04 2.52
C PRO A 530 -22.13 -0.70 3.23
N ASN A 531 -22.28 -0.68 4.56
CA ASN A 531 -22.53 0.55 5.29
C ASN A 531 -21.43 1.58 5.02
N THR A 532 -21.75 2.87 5.03
CA THR A 532 -20.79 3.95 4.71
C THR A 532 -20.09 4.52 5.96
N GLY A 533 -19.04 5.32 5.77
CA GLY A 533 -18.32 6.04 6.83
C GLY A 533 -16.97 5.42 7.19
N GLY A 534 -16.05 6.23 7.73
CA GLY A 534 -14.70 5.76 8.10
C GLY A 534 -14.75 4.76 9.25
N ARG A 535 -14.03 3.64 9.11
CA ARG A 535 -13.99 2.55 10.10
C ARG A 535 -12.63 1.89 10.15
N MET A 536 -12.34 1.20 11.25
CA MET A 536 -11.13 0.40 11.41
C MET A 536 -11.08 -0.83 10.48
N ASP A 537 -12.20 -1.20 9.85
CA ASP A 537 -12.29 -2.25 8.83
C ASP A 537 -11.56 -1.90 7.51
N PHE A 538 -11.28 -0.62 7.23
CA PHE A 538 -10.83 -0.14 5.90
C PHE A 538 -9.32 0.14 5.83
N GLY A 539 -8.53 -0.72 5.20
CA GLY A 539 -7.11 -0.46 4.96
C GLY A 539 -6.39 -1.60 4.25
N LEU A 540 -5.06 -1.51 4.14
CA LEU A 540 -4.24 -2.63 3.66
C LEU A 540 -4.34 -3.82 4.63
N LEU A 541 -4.30 -3.54 5.93
CA LEU A 541 -4.70 -4.46 7.00
C LEU A 541 -5.74 -3.76 7.88
N PRO A 542 -6.70 -4.49 8.48
CA PRO A 542 -7.68 -3.88 9.37
C PRO A 542 -7.02 -3.40 10.66
N GLY A 543 -7.63 -2.40 11.30
CA GLY A 543 -7.08 -1.73 12.47
C GLY A 543 -6.81 -2.63 13.66
N TRP A 544 -7.61 -3.69 13.88
CA TRP A 544 -7.34 -4.65 14.97
C TRP A 544 -6.08 -5.48 14.71
N THR A 545 -5.83 -5.88 13.45
CA THR A 545 -4.59 -6.55 13.06
C THR A 545 -3.41 -5.59 13.17
N ALA A 546 -3.55 -4.34 12.73
CA ALA A 546 -2.51 -3.34 12.89
C ALA A 546 -2.20 -3.09 14.38
N MET A 547 -3.22 -2.94 15.23
CA MET A 547 -3.01 -2.79 16.68
C MET A 547 -2.30 -3.99 17.30
N TYR A 548 -2.64 -5.22 16.90
CA TYR A 548 -1.90 -6.41 17.33
C TYR A 548 -0.44 -6.37 16.87
N MET A 549 -0.14 -5.95 15.63
CA MET A 549 1.26 -5.79 15.18
C MET A 549 2.02 -4.70 15.95
N PHE A 550 1.35 -3.67 16.46
CA PHE A 550 2.00 -2.63 17.26
C PHE A 550 2.39 -3.10 18.67
N THR A 551 1.62 -4.03 19.24
CA THR A 551 1.74 -4.37 20.66
C THR A 551 2.20 -5.80 20.90
N MET A 552 2.00 -6.70 19.93
CA MET A 552 2.05 -8.15 20.11
C MET A 552 1.27 -8.63 21.34
N ASP A 553 0.21 -7.91 21.76
CA ASP A 553 -0.61 -8.21 22.95
C ASP A 553 -1.43 -9.50 22.73
N ASP A 554 -1.44 -10.39 23.73
CA ASP A 554 -2.09 -11.71 23.69
C ASP A 554 -3.61 -11.62 23.56
N GLU A 555 -4.29 -10.74 24.31
CA GLU A 555 -5.73 -10.54 24.16
C GLU A 555 -6.11 -9.87 22.81
N LEU A 556 -5.22 -9.06 22.21
CA LEU A 556 -5.41 -8.58 20.84
C LEU A 556 -5.13 -9.66 19.79
N ALA A 557 -4.32 -10.67 20.14
CA ALA A 557 -4.21 -11.89 19.34
C ALA A 557 -5.56 -12.62 19.30
N ASP A 558 -6.23 -12.79 20.45
CA ASP A 558 -7.59 -13.38 20.50
C ASP A 558 -8.58 -12.64 19.61
N VAL A 559 -8.56 -11.30 19.64
CA VAL A 559 -9.41 -10.47 18.76
C VAL A 559 -9.08 -10.71 17.29
N THR A 560 -7.80 -10.76 16.94
CA THR A 560 -7.32 -10.88 15.56
C THR A 560 -7.59 -12.27 14.98
N PHE A 561 -7.13 -13.33 15.66
CA PHE A 561 -7.32 -14.71 15.24
C PHE A 561 -8.79 -15.13 15.37
N GLY A 562 -9.49 -14.70 16.42
CA GLY A 562 -10.92 -14.98 16.56
C GLY A 562 -11.79 -14.30 15.50
N THR A 563 -11.43 -13.08 15.07
CA THR A 563 -12.11 -12.44 13.92
C THR A 563 -11.76 -13.11 12.60
N ALA A 564 -10.54 -13.68 12.49
CA ALA A 564 -10.14 -14.50 11.35
C ALA A 564 -10.91 -15.83 11.29
N ASP A 565 -11.17 -16.46 12.44
CA ASP A 565 -12.03 -17.66 12.54
C ASP A 565 -13.45 -17.36 12.05
N ALA A 566 -13.96 -16.20 12.47
CA ALA A 566 -15.25 -15.67 12.04
C ALA A 566 -15.32 -15.28 10.55
N ALA A 567 -14.21 -15.25 9.82
CA ALA A 567 -14.22 -15.07 8.37
C ALA A 567 -15.03 -16.18 7.67
N GLY A 568 -15.02 -17.39 8.25
CA GLY A 568 -15.80 -18.54 7.77
C GLY A 568 -17.30 -18.37 7.91
N HIS A 569 -17.74 -17.50 8.84
CA HIS A 569 -19.16 -17.35 9.16
C HIS A 569 -19.94 -16.61 8.08
N TRP A 570 -19.24 -15.88 7.19
CA TRP A 570 -19.84 -15.10 6.11
C TRP A 570 -20.36 -16.01 4.99
N PRO A 571 -21.49 -15.68 4.34
CA PRO A 571 -22.10 -16.51 3.29
C PRO A 571 -21.38 -16.36 1.91
N ILE A 572 -20.07 -16.59 1.89
CA ILE A 572 -19.18 -16.42 0.74
C ILE A 572 -18.53 -17.73 0.24
N HIS A 573 -18.81 -18.85 0.89
CA HIS A 573 -18.12 -20.13 0.70
C HIS A 573 -18.83 -20.96 -0.37
N TYR A 574 -18.30 -20.87 -1.59
CA TYR A 574 -18.73 -21.66 -2.74
C TYR A 574 -17.68 -22.73 -3.01
N ARG A 575 -17.92 -23.95 -2.53
CA ARG A 575 -17.03 -25.09 -2.74
C ARG A 575 -17.52 -25.93 -3.92
N ASP A 576 -16.57 -26.36 -4.75
CA ASP A 576 -16.84 -27.34 -5.78
C ASP A 576 -16.80 -28.75 -5.20
N SER A 577 -17.93 -29.46 -5.25
CA SER A 577 -18.04 -30.84 -4.77
C SER A 577 -17.20 -31.86 -5.56
N ALA A 578 -16.77 -31.53 -6.79
CA ALA A 578 -15.98 -32.43 -7.63
C ALA A 578 -14.49 -32.40 -7.28
N THR A 579 -13.95 -31.22 -6.98
CA THR A 579 -12.53 -31.02 -6.64
C THR A 579 -12.29 -30.91 -5.13
N ASP A 580 -13.35 -30.69 -4.35
CA ASP A 580 -13.33 -30.37 -2.93
C ASP A 580 -12.54 -29.08 -2.59
N LEU A 581 -12.35 -28.20 -3.57
CA LEU A 581 -11.65 -26.91 -3.43
C LEU A 581 -12.64 -25.74 -3.52
N PRO A 582 -12.27 -24.53 -3.05
CA PRO A 582 -12.99 -23.30 -3.39
C PRO A 582 -13.21 -23.20 -4.91
N ILE A 583 -14.45 -22.93 -5.34
CA ILE A 583 -14.83 -23.03 -6.75
C ILE A 583 -14.02 -22.08 -7.63
N SER A 584 -13.48 -22.60 -8.74
CA SER A 584 -12.73 -21.80 -9.71
C SER A 584 -13.66 -21.24 -10.78
N LEU A 585 -13.37 -20.02 -11.27
CA LEU A 585 -14.07 -19.50 -12.45
C LEU A 585 -13.61 -20.19 -13.73
N GLU A 586 -12.41 -20.75 -13.78
CA GLU A 586 -11.88 -21.46 -14.95
C GLU A 586 -12.75 -22.67 -15.31
N GLU A 587 -13.14 -23.47 -14.32
CA GLU A 587 -14.04 -24.61 -14.51
C GLU A 587 -15.52 -24.19 -14.58
N ASN A 588 -15.86 -23.04 -13.98
CA ASN A 588 -17.23 -22.53 -13.89
C ASN A 588 -17.37 -21.11 -14.48
N PRO A 589 -17.12 -20.92 -15.80
CA PRO A 589 -16.96 -19.60 -16.41
C PRO A 589 -18.20 -18.69 -16.31
N GLY A 590 -19.40 -19.30 -16.26
CA GLY A 590 -20.68 -18.59 -16.13
C GLY A 590 -21.11 -18.27 -14.69
N LEU A 591 -20.35 -18.68 -13.68
CA LEU A 591 -20.72 -18.50 -12.26
C LEU A 591 -20.81 -17.03 -11.87
N THR A 592 -21.93 -16.62 -11.27
CA THR A 592 -22.10 -15.26 -10.78
C THR A 592 -23.12 -15.17 -9.66
N ILE A 593 -22.86 -14.26 -8.72
CA ILE A 593 -23.82 -13.84 -7.68
C ILE A 593 -24.43 -12.48 -7.99
N HIS A 594 -24.11 -11.89 -9.16
CA HIS A 594 -24.61 -10.57 -9.54
C HIS A 594 -26.14 -10.61 -9.74
N PRO A 595 -26.93 -9.80 -9.02
CA PRO A 595 -28.39 -9.94 -8.97
C PRO A 595 -29.08 -9.82 -10.34
N ASN A 596 -28.59 -8.94 -11.22
CA ASN A 596 -29.17 -8.75 -12.56
C ASN A 596 -29.00 -9.94 -13.51
N VAL A 597 -28.03 -10.82 -13.28
CA VAL A 597 -27.70 -11.94 -14.19
C VAL A 597 -27.67 -13.30 -13.47
N PHE A 598 -28.02 -13.32 -12.18
CA PHE A 598 -28.06 -14.54 -11.37
C PHE A 598 -28.94 -15.63 -11.98
N ASN A 599 -30.13 -15.27 -12.49
CA ASN A 599 -31.08 -16.21 -13.10
C ASN A 599 -30.77 -16.52 -14.58
N SER A 600 -29.57 -16.20 -15.07
CA SER A 600 -29.16 -16.56 -16.43
C SER A 600 -28.97 -18.08 -16.55
N SER A 601 -29.27 -18.64 -17.73
CA SER A 601 -29.13 -20.08 -17.97
C SER A 601 -27.68 -20.58 -17.95
N SER A 602 -26.70 -19.67 -18.01
CA SER A 602 -25.27 -19.97 -17.92
C SER A 602 -24.75 -20.02 -16.49
N ASN A 603 -25.51 -19.53 -15.51
CA ASN A 603 -25.10 -19.57 -14.11
C ASN A 603 -25.35 -20.97 -13.53
N PRO A 604 -24.32 -21.71 -13.10
CA PRO A 604 -24.48 -23.05 -12.55
C PRO A 604 -24.99 -23.06 -11.09
N LEU A 605 -25.03 -21.91 -10.42
CA LEU A 605 -25.47 -21.82 -9.03
C LEU A 605 -26.98 -22.09 -8.89
N PRO A 606 -27.39 -22.98 -7.97
CA PRO A 606 -28.80 -23.17 -7.65
C PRO A 606 -29.37 -21.94 -6.94
N PRO A 607 -30.70 -21.72 -7.01
CA PRO A 607 -31.34 -20.66 -6.23
C PRO A 607 -31.19 -20.92 -4.72
N CYS A 608 -31.39 -19.86 -3.94
CA CYS A 608 -31.28 -19.89 -2.49
C CYS A 608 -32.68 -19.68 -1.86
N ASN A 609 -33.10 -20.56 -0.93
CA ASN A 609 -34.46 -20.53 -0.37
C ASN A 609 -34.57 -19.64 0.90
N ASN A 610 -33.86 -20.00 1.98
CA ASN A 610 -33.78 -19.23 3.23
C ASN A 610 -32.33 -18.84 3.49
N CYS A 611 -31.98 -17.60 3.15
CA CYS A 611 -30.59 -17.19 2.98
C CYS A 611 -30.26 -15.88 3.69
N GLY A 612 -31.09 -15.46 4.64
CA GLY A 612 -30.78 -14.31 5.49
C GLY A 612 -29.72 -14.69 6.53
N SER A 613 -28.54 -14.10 6.46
CA SER A 613 -27.45 -14.30 7.43
C SER A 613 -27.38 -13.19 8.48
N GLY A 614 -27.77 -11.95 8.13
CA GLY A 614 -27.45 -10.77 8.95
C GLY A 614 -25.96 -10.39 8.89
N LEU A 615 -25.18 -11.09 8.06
CA LEU A 615 -23.82 -10.77 7.66
C LEU A 615 -23.86 -10.48 6.17
N ASP A 616 -23.66 -9.21 5.79
CA ASP A 616 -23.78 -8.73 4.41
C ASP A 616 -22.39 -8.48 3.82
N PRO A 617 -21.77 -9.48 3.15
CA PRO A 617 -20.42 -9.34 2.59
C PRO A 617 -20.41 -8.41 1.36
N ASP A 618 -19.34 -7.63 1.19
CA ASP A 618 -19.22 -6.64 0.13
C ASP A 618 -17.77 -6.53 -0.35
N THR A 619 -17.57 -6.28 -1.64
CA THR A 619 -16.21 -6.12 -2.21
C THR A 619 -15.66 -4.71 -1.98
N ALA A 620 -16.53 -3.70 -1.90
CA ALA A 620 -16.14 -2.30 -1.75
C ALA A 620 -15.69 -1.93 -0.32
N HIS A 621 -15.98 -2.79 0.66
CA HIS A 621 -15.67 -2.58 2.07
C HIS A 621 -15.09 -3.83 2.73
N GLN A 622 -14.50 -4.75 1.95
CA GLN A 622 -13.95 -5.99 2.46
C GLN A 622 -12.67 -5.76 3.28
N PRO A 623 -12.62 -6.16 4.57
CA PRO A 623 -11.38 -6.20 5.34
C PRO A 623 -10.46 -7.36 4.90
N SER A 624 -9.16 -7.21 5.15
CA SER A 624 -8.18 -8.30 5.04
C SER A 624 -8.23 -9.14 6.33
N LEU A 625 -9.10 -10.16 6.38
CA LEU A 625 -9.40 -10.90 7.61
C LEU A 625 -8.35 -11.94 8.00
N VAL A 626 -7.76 -12.64 7.02
CA VAL A 626 -7.05 -13.91 7.26
C VAL A 626 -5.60 -13.94 6.78
N PHE A 627 -5.16 -12.92 6.02
CA PHE A 627 -3.79 -12.86 5.48
C PHE A 627 -2.71 -12.93 6.57
N VAL A 628 -2.71 -12.00 7.53
CA VAL A 628 -1.75 -12.03 8.67
C VAL A 628 -1.95 -13.27 9.55
N PRO A 629 -3.19 -13.66 9.92
CA PRO A 629 -3.45 -14.92 10.61
C PRO A 629 -2.80 -16.15 9.94
N TYR A 630 -2.85 -16.28 8.62
CA TYR A 630 -2.15 -17.34 7.90
C TYR A 630 -0.63 -17.19 8.00
N LEU A 631 -0.09 -15.99 7.74
CA LEU A 631 1.37 -15.76 7.80
C LEU A 631 1.97 -16.22 9.13
N LEU A 632 1.29 -15.93 10.24
CA LEU A 632 1.78 -16.18 11.60
C LEU A 632 1.50 -17.59 12.12
N THR A 633 0.62 -18.37 11.49
CA THR A 633 0.21 -19.70 11.99
C THR A 633 0.46 -20.85 11.01
N GLY A 634 0.45 -20.58 9.71
CA GLY A 634 0.46 -21.61 8.68
C GLY A 634 -0.81 -22.47 8.65
N ASP A 635 -1.88 -22.07 9.36
CA ASP A 635 -3.11 -22.85 9.48
C ASP A 635 -3.87 -22.87 8.14
N TYR A 636 -4.09 -24.07 7.61
CA TYR A 636 -4.77 -24.27 6.32
C TYR A 636 -6.18 -23.68 6.29
N TYR A 637 -6.88 -23.60 7.44
CA TYR A 637 -8.17 -22.92 7.50
C TYR A 637 -8.04 -21.48 6.97
N TYR A 638 -7.07 -20.70 7.43
CA TYR A 638 -6.89 -19.31 6.99
C TYR A 638 -6.46 -19.18 5.54
N LEU A 639 -5.65 -20.12 5.03
CA LEU A 639 -5.33 -20.20 3.60
C LEU A 639 -6.59 -20.36 2.76
N GLU A 640 -7.43 -21.31 3.14
CA GLU A 640 -8.64 -21.63 2.40
C GLU A 640 -9.68 -20.50 2.50
N GLU A 641 -9.82 -19.86 3.66
CA GLU A 641 -10.61 -18.63 3.83
C GLU A 641 -10.15 -17.54 2.85
N GLN A 642 -8.83 -17.35 2.69
CA GLN A 642 -8.28 -16.36 1.76
C GLN A 642 -8.69 -16.67 0.31
N HIS A 643 -8.69 -17.95 -0.09
CA HIS A 643 -9.16 -18.40 -1.41
C HIS A 643 -10.65 -18.11 -1.61
N PHE A 644 -11.49 -18.40 -0.61
CA PHE A 644 -12.92 -18.10 -0.67
C PHE A 644 -13.20 -16.61 -0.82
N TRP A 645 -12.56 -15.75 -0.01
CA TRP A 645 -12.72 -14.29 -0.11
C TRP A 645 -12.29 -13.74 -1.48
N THR A 646 -11.22 -14.28 -2.04
CA THR A 646 -10.73 -13.87 -3.38
C THR A 646 -11.72 -14.23 -4.48
N ASN A 647 -12.21 -15.47 -4.45
CA ASN A 647 -13.17 -15.94 -5.43
C ASN A 647 -14.51 -15.18 -5.32
N TYR A 648 -15.00 -14.95 -4.09
CA TYR A 648 -16.21 -14.17 -3.82
C TYR A 648 -16.19 -12.78 -4.49
N ASN A 649 -15.06 -12.06 -4.41
CA ASN A 649 -14.92 -10.75 -5.04
C ASN A 649 -15.20 -10.74 -6.55
N SER A 650 -14.89 -11.87 -7.19
CA SER A 650 -14.99 -12.04 -8.64
C SER A 650 -16.41 -12.41 -9.08
N PHE A 651 -17.20 -13.01 -8.18
CA PHE A 651 -18.55 -13.47 -8.48
C PHE A 651 -19.55 -12.32 -8.64
N PHE A 652 -19.22 -11.15 -8.08
CA PHE A 652 -20.00 -9.92 -8.22
C PHE A 652 -19.88 -9.24 -9.57
N VAL A 653 -18.93 -9.63 -10.42
CA VAL A 653 -18.83 -9.10 -11.78
C VAL A 653 -19.54 -10.05 -12.73
N ALA A 654 -20.41 -9.51 -13.58
CA ALA A 654 -21.13 -10.29 -14.57
C ALA A 654 -20.12 -11.02 -15.51
N PRO A 655 -20.37 -12.30 -15.87
CA PRO A 655 -19.43 -13.09 -16.67
C PRO A 655 -19.00 -12.42 -17.98
N ASP A 656 -19.94 -11.79 -18.70
CA ASP A 656 -19.69 -11.09 -19.96
C ASP A 656 -18.76 -9.87 -19.81
N LEU A 657 -18.71 -9.25 -18.63
CA LEU A 657 -17.86 -8.08 -18.38
C LEU A 657 -16.44 -8.48 -18.00
N ARG A 658 -16.28 -9.52 -17.18
CA ARG A 658 -14.93 -10.00 -16.80
C ARG A 658 -14.22 -10.75 -17.95
N GLY A 659 -15.00 -11.39 -18.83
CA GLY A 659 -14.52 -12.11 -20.02
C GLY A 659 -14.85 -13.60 -20.08
N HIS A 660 -15.61 -14.12 -19.10
CA HIS A 660 -15.80 -15.54 -18.76
C HIS A 660 -14.50 -16.22 -18.30
N GLY A 661 -14.57 -17.03 -17.22
CA GLY A 661 -13.40 -17.78 -16.72
C GLY A 661 -12.31 -16.95 -16.00
N THR A 662 -12.42 -15.63 -16.02
CA THR A 662 -11.44 -14.70 -15.47
C THR A 662 -12.00 -13.91 -14.27
N ILE A 663 -11.10 -13.53 -13.36
CA ILE A 663 -11.28 -12.52 -12.34
C ILE A 663 -10.93 -11.18 -12.99
N HIS A 664 -11.85 -10.22 -12.96
CA HIS A 664 -11.60 -8.89 -13.49
C HIS A 664 -12.40 -7.87 -12.69
N TYR A 665 -11.69 -6.96 -12.03
CA TYR A 665 -12.32 -6.03 -11.10
C TYR A 665 -12.71 -4.68 -11.73
N GLY A 666 -12.24 -4.35 -12.93
CA GLY A 666 -12.39 -3.04 -13.58
C GLY A 666 -13.84 -2.56 -13.76
N TYR A 667 -14.82 -3.45 -13.58
CA TYR A 667 -16.26 -3.19 -13.63
C TYR A 667 -16.91 -2.98 -12.25
N GLN A 668 -16.13 -2.74 -11.20
CA GLN A 668 -16.62 -2.43 -9.86
C GLN A 668 -16.38 -0.95 -9.48
N GLN A 669 -16.88 -0.52 -8.32
CA GLN A 669 -16.49 0.75 -7.69
C GLN A 669 -14.96 0.79 -7.51
N ILE A 670 -14.36 1.97 -7.54
CA ILE A 670 -12.88 2.09 -7.46
C ILE A 670 -12.34 1.47 -6.17
N ARG A 671 -12.99 1.67 -5.02
CA ARG A 671 -12.57 1.02 -3.77
C ARG A 671 -12.77 -0.50 -3.77
N ALA A 672 -13.75 -1.02 -4.52
CA ALA A 672 -13.92 -2.46 -4.71
C ALA A 672 -12.80 -3.03 -5.57
N GLN A 673 -12.37 -2.30 -6.61
CA GLN A 673 -11.17 -2.63 -7.38
C GLN A 673 -9.94 -2.68 -6.48
N ALA A 674 -9.77 -1.70 -5.59
CA ALA A 674 -8.64 -1.63 -4.66
C ALA A 674 -8.58 -2.84 -3.71
N TRP A 675 -9.67 -3.12 -3.00
CA TRP A 675 -9.71 -4.20 -2.02
C TRP A 675 -9.70 -5.59 -2.65
N SER A 676 -10.32 -5.75 -3.81
CA SER A 676 -10.27 -7.01 -4.55
C SER A 676 -8.88 -7.28 -5.13
N MET A 677 -8.18 -6.26 -5.64
CA MET A 677 -6.78 -6.38 -6.08
C MET A 677 -5.86 -6.69 -4.89
N ARG A 678 -5.99 -5.98 -3.76
CA ARG A 678 -5.26 -6.28 -2.51
C ARG A 678 -5.44 -7.75 -2.10
N THR A 679 -6.68 -8.22 -2.04
CA THR A 679 -7.01 -9.59 -1.65
C THR A 679 -6.45 -10.62 -2.64
N LEU A 680 -6.48 -10.37 -3.96
CA LEU A 680 -5.86 -11.25 -4.95
C LEU A 680 -4.32 -11.29 -4.82
N LEU A 681 -3.67 -10.15 -4.59
CA LEU A 681 -2.23 -10.08 -4.36
C LEU A 681 -1.82 -10.88 -3.12
N GLN A 682 -2.54 -10.70 -2.02
CA GLN A 682 -2.37 -11.47 -0.78
C GLN A 682 -2.52 -12.99 -1.03
N THR A 683 -3.53 -13.38 -1.80
CA THR A 683 -3.79 -14.78 -2.15
C THR A 683 -2.66 -15.40 -2.95
N VAL A 684 -2.22 -14.73 -4.01
CA VAL A 684 -1.09 -15.18 -4.81
C VAL A 684 0.18 -15.29 -3.97
N PHE A 685 0.38 -14.33 -3.05
CA PHE A 685 1.55 -14.29 -2.19
C PHE A 685 1.62 -15.49 -1.23
N ILE A 686 0.50 -15.86 -0.60
CA ILE A 686 0.47 -16.90 0.45
C ILE A 686 0.16 -18.31 -0.05
N THR A 687 -0.41 -18.46 -1.25
CA THR A 687 -0.77 -19.80 -1.76
C THR A 687 0.49 -20.65 -1.93
N PRO A 688 0.58 -21.84 -1.31
CA PRO A 688 1.74 -22.71 -1.41
C PRO A 688 2.09 -23.05 -2.86
N ASP A 689 3.38 -23.26 -3.14
CA ASP A 689 3.87 -23.47 -4.50
C ASP A 689 3.32 -24.76 -5.14
N ASP A 690 3.04 -25.77 -4.31
CA ASP A 690 2.47 -27.06 -4.71
C ASP A 690 0.94 -27.13 -4.62
N HIS A 691 0.27 -26.05 -4.18
CA HIS A 691 -1.17 -26.03 -4.04
C HIS A 691 -1.87 -26.10 -5.41
N PRO A 692 -2.94 -26.91 -5.58
CA PRO A 692 -3.60 -27.08 -6.88
C PRO A 692 -4.14 -25.77 -7.50
N GLN A 693 -4.49 -24.78 -6.67
CA GLN A 693 -5.01 -23.49 -7.14
C GLN A 693 -3.94 -22.40 -7.32
N LYS A 694 -2.66 -22.69 -7.10
CA LYS A 694 -1.57 -21.71 -7.24
C LYS A 694 -1.53 -21.11 -8.65
N ALA A 695 -1.47 -21.98 -9.67
CA ALA A 695 -1.45 -21.57 -11.07
C ALA A 695 -2.72 -20.80 -11.48
N TYR A 696 -3.89 -21.18 -10.95
CA TYR A 696 -5.14 -20.46 -11.18
C TYR A 696 -5.03 -19.00 -10.69
N PHE A 697 -4.69 -18.77 -9.42
CA PHE A 697 -4.59 -17.41 -8.88
C PHE A 697 -3.48 -16.57 -9.55
N ASP A 698 -2.34 -17.18 -9.91
CA ASP A 698 -1.28 -16.50 -10.68
C ASP A 698 -1.78 -16.02 -12.05
N ALA A 699 -2.54 -16.86 -12.76
CA ALA A 699 -3.17 -16.50 -14.03
C ALA A 699 -4.20 -15.38 -13.86
N GLN A 700 -5.00 -15.43 -12.79
CA GLN A 700 -5.98 -14.38 -12.49
C GLN A 700 -5.32 -13.03 -12.20
N LEU A 701 -4.22 -13.00 -11.44
CA LEU A 701 -3.45 -11.77 -11.21
C LEU A 701 -2.89 -11.22 -12.52
N THR A 702 -2.27 -12.09 -13.34
CA THR A 702 -1.72 -11.71 -14.64
C THR A 702 -2.79 -11.10 -15.55
N SER A 703 -3.99 -11.70 -15.59
CA SER A 703 -5.13 -11.18 -16.36
C SER A 703 -5.58 -9.79 -15.88
N ASN A 704 -5.61 -9.53 -14.57
CA ASN A 704 -5.97 -8.21 -14.05
C ASN A 704 -4.92 -7.15 -14.42
N ILE A 705 -3.64 -7.48 -14.26
CA ILE A 705 -2.54 -6.56 -14.60
C ILE A 705 -2.59 -6.22 -16.09
N GLN A 706 -2.80 -7.22 -16.96
CA GLN A 706 -2.95 -7.00 -18.38
C GLN A 706 -4.14 -6.08 -18.68
N HIS A 707 -5.28 -6.28 -18.03
CA HIS A 707 -6.42 -5.40 -18.23
C HIS A 707 -6.12 -3.93 -17.90
N TYR A 708 -5.54 -3.65 -16.72
CA TYR A 708 -5.19 -2.27 -16.35
C TYR A 708 -4.15 -1.67 -17.30
N THR A 709 -3.21 -2.50 -17.77
CA THR A 709 -2.21 -2.12 -18.78
C THR A 709 -2.88 -1.73 -20.10
N ASP A 710 -3.84 -2.53 -20.56
CA ASP A 710 -4.58 -2.27 -21.80
C ASP A 710 -5.49 -1.04 -21.67
N GLU A 711 -6.15 -0.85 -20.53
CA GLU A 711 -7.10 0.25 -20.33
C GLU A 711 -6.40 1.61 -20.15
N TYR A 712 -5.23 1.64 -19.50
CA TYR A 712 -4.58 2.89 -19.05
C TYR A 712 -3.18 3.14 -19.61
N LEU A 713 -2.32 2.11 -19.67
CA LEU A 713 -0.91 2.31 -20.04
C LEU A 713 -0.70 2.32 -21.57
N THR A 714 -1.41 1.45 -22.30
CA THR A 714 -1.26 1.32 -23.77
C THR A 714 -2.37 2.04 -24.54
N ASN A 715 -3.44 2.45 -23.86
CA ASN A 715 -4.55 3.20 -24.44
C ASN A 715 -4.23 4.69 -24.58
N SER A 716 -4.01 5.16 -25.81
CA SER A 716 -3.74 6.58 -26.10
C SER A 716 -4.89 7.53 -25.72
N SER A 717 -6.08 7.02 -25.44
CA SER A 717 -7.26 7.78 -25.02
C SER A 717 -7.47 7.76 -23.49
N ALA A 718 -6.59 7.10 -22.73
CA ALA A 718 -6.62 7.16 -21.27
C ALA A 718 -6.43 8.60 -20.78
N ASN A 719 -6.98 8.90 -19.60
CA ASN A 719 -6.80 10.23 -19.02
C ASN A 719 -5.33 10.43 -18.65
N ARG A 720 -4.85 11.67 -18.78
CA ARG A 720 -3.46 12.04 -18.47
C ARG A 720 -3.24 12.39 -17.00
N LEU A 721 -4.30 12.36 -16.21
CA LEU A 721 -4.26 12.71 -14.79
C LEU A 721 -3.99 11.49 -13.91
N GLY A 722 -3.96 10.26 -14.44
CA GLY A 722 -3.55 9.07 -13.69
C GLY A 722 -4.64 8.45 -12.82
N TRP A 723 -5.93 8.73 -13.04
CA TRP A 723 -7.03 8.17 -12.24
C TRP A 723 -7.76 7.01 -12.93
N ILE A 724 -8.29 6.04 -12.17
CA ILE A 724 -9.06 4.91 -12.76
C ILE A 724 -10.57 5.15 -12.74
N LYS A 725 -11.29 4.51 -13.67
CA LYS A 725 -12.73 4.68 -13.86
C LYS A 725 -13.56 3.92 -12.81
N GLU A 726 -14.59 4.61 -12.30
CA GLU A 726 -15.70 4.01 -11.56
C GLU A 726 -16.74 3.50 -12.56
N TYR A 727 -16.96 2.18 -12.64
CA TYR A 727 -17.91 1.62 -13.58
C TYR A 727 -19.37 1.97 -13.24
N HIS A 728 -20.25 1.83 -14.23
CA HIS A 728 -21.63 2.35 -14.28
C HIS A 728 -21.78 3.86 -14.15
N GLN A 729 -20.76 4.62 -13.71
CA GLN A 729 -20.97 5.97 -13.21
C GLN A 729 -19.94 6.96 -13.79
N ASP A 730 -19.91 7.11 -15.12
CA ASP A 730 -19.28 8.25 -15.82
C ASP A 730 -20.05 9.58 -15.52
N TYR A 731 -20.18 9.92 -14.25
CA TYR A 731 -20.77 11.17 -13.75
C TYR A 731 -19.86 12.38 -14.04
N GLY A 732 -18.71 12.17 -14.69
CA GLY A 732 -17.68 13.19 -14.81
C GLY A 732 -17.10 13.61 -13.46
N ARG A 733 -16.98 12.66 -12.52
CA ARG A 733 -16.38 12.87 -11.20
C ARG A 733 -15.71 11.61 -10.69
N ILE A 734 -14.75 11.77 -9.80
CA ILE A 734 -14.04 10.70 -9.10
C ILE A 734 -13.93 11.02 -7.61
N ALA A 735 -13.93 10.01 -6.76
CA ALA A 735 -13.58 10.14 -5.34
C ALA A 735 -12.08 9.86 -5.15
N PRO A 736 -11.23 10.88 -4.86
CA PRO A 736 -9.79 10.70 -4.76
C PRO A 736 -9.39 9.66 -3.71
N TRP A 737 -10.06 9.65 -2.56
CA TRP A 737 -9.78 8.68 -1.49
C TRP A 737 -9.98 7.22 -1.91
N MET A 738 -10.91 6.92 -2.84
CA MET A 738 -11.07 5.56 -3.36
C MET A 738 -9.93 5.17 -4.29
N ASP A 739 -9.51 6.12 -5.13
CA ASP A 739 -8.43 5.96 -6.09
C ASP A 739 -7.06 5.87 -5.38
N ASP A 740 -6.92 6.57 -4.24
CA ASP A 740 -5.78 6.46 -3.33
C ASP A 740 -5.67 5.04 -2.73
N PHE A 741 -6.80 4.38 -2.40
CA PHE A 741 -6.78 2.99 -1.94
C PHE A 741 -6.25 2.03 -3.02
N PHE A 742 -6.63 2.24 -4.28
CA PHE A 742 -6.12 1.41 -5.38
C PHE A 742 -4.61 1.60 -5.53
N THR A 743 -4.14 2.84 -5.48
CA THR A 743 -2.71 3.17 -5.55
C THR A 743 -1.93 2.54 -4.38
N ALA A 744 -2.49 2.61 -3.16
CA ALA A 744 -1.91 1.95 -1.99
C ALA A 744 -1.84 0.43 -2.14
N ALA A 745 -2.87 -0.20 -2.69
CA ALA A 745 -2.88 -1.65 -2.95
C ALA A 745 -1.80 -2.06 -3.97
N LEU A 746 -1.54 -1.25 -4.99
CA LEU A 746 -0.45 -1.50 -5.95
C LEU A 746 0.93 -1.41 -5.29
N ASN A 747 1.20 -0.36 -4.50
CA ASN A 747 2.49 -0.25 -3.79
C ASN A 747 2.67 -1.39 -2.78
N TYR A 748 1.59 -1.80 -2.11
CA TYR A 748 1.65 -2.95 -1.22
C TYR A 748 1.97 -4.26 -1.96
N GLY A 749 1.41 -4.45 -3.16
CA GLY A 749 1.81 -5.53 -4.05
C GLY A 749 3.29 -5.47 -4.44
N ARG A 750 3.82 -4.29 -4.77
CA ARG A 750 5.25 -4.10 -5.05
C ARG A 750 6.10 -4.51 -3.84
N HIS A 751 5.73 -4.12 -2.61
CA HIS A 751 6.45 -4.54 -1.39
C HIS A 751 6.49 -6.07 -1.24
N MET A 752 5.40 -6.76 -1.57
CA MET A 752 5.32 -8.23 -1.61
C MET A 752 6.08 -8.87 -2.79
N GLY A 753 6.70 -8.08 -3.66
CA GLY A 753 7.51 -8.57 -4.78
C GLY A 753 6.80 -8.72 -6.12
N PHE A 754 5.64 -8.07 -6.31
CA PHE A 754 4.95 -8.05 -7.60
C PHE A 754 5.43 -6.87 -8.48
N ASP A 755 6.68 -6.95 -8.95
CA ASP A 755 7.34 -5.86 -9.70
C ASP A 755 6.61 -5.44 -10.97
N GLN A 756 5.88 -6.35 -11.60
CA GLN A 756 5.07 -6.05 -12.77
C GLN A 756 3.98 -4.99 -12.52
N LEU A 757 3.69 -4.62 -11.27
CA LEU A 757 2.77 -3.54 -10.91
C LEU A 757 3.40 -2.15 -11.02
N GLN A 758 4.73 -2.03 -11.05
CA GLN A 758 5.42 -0.74 -11.00
C GLN A 758 4.99 0.24 -12.11
N PRO A 759 4.87 -0.15 -13.40
CA PRO A 759 4.43 0.79 -14.44
C PRO A 759 3.02 1.37 -14.19
N MET A 760 2.11 0.54 -13.66
CA MET A 760 0.77 0.99 -13.30
C MET A 760 0.81 1.91 -12.07
N LEU A 761 1.65 1.60 -11.07
CA LEU A 761 1.84 2.43 -9.89
C LEU A 761 2.37 3.83 -10.27
N GLU A 762 3.41 3.90 -11.09
CA GLU A 762 3.97 5.18 -11.57
C GLU A 762 2.92 6.02 -12.31
N TRP A 763 2.11 5.39 -13.17
CA TRP A 763 1.00 6.08 -13.82
C TRP A 763 -0.06 6.56 -12.82
N LYS A 764 -0.39 5.76 -11.80
CA LYS A 764 -1.34 6.13 -10.74
C LYS A 764 -0.84 7.29 -9.88
N LEU A 765 0.46 7.36 -9.60
CA LEU A 765 1.07 8.42 -8.80
C LEU A 765 0.91 9.81 -9.43
N GLN A 766 0.78 9.89 -10.75
CA GLN A 766 0.47 11.15 -11.44
C GLN A 766 -0.80 11.81 -10.88
N TYR A 767 -1.80 11.05 -10.43
CA TYR A 767 -3.01 11.66 -9.89
C TYR A 767 -2.80 12.30 -8.52
N ALA A 768 -1.94 11.73 -7.67
CA ALA A 768 -1.54 12.36 -6.42
C ALA A 768 -0.65 13.58 -6.69
N GLU A 769 0.33 13.45 -7.60
CA GLU A 769 1.19 14.54 -8.05
C GLU A 769 0.36 15.74 -8.51
N ASN A 770 -0.49 15.55 -9.53
CA ASN A 770 -1.27 16.62 -10.12
C ASN A 770 -2.19 17.31 -9.09
N ARG A 771 -2.76 16.58 -8.13
CA ARG A 771 -3.57 17.16 -7.05
C ARG A 771 -2.75 17.98 -6.05
N MET A 772 -1.46 17.67 -5.90
CA MET A 772 -0.58 18.28 -4.92
C MET A 772 0.30 19.40 -5.50
N THR A 773 0.59 19.39 -6.80
CA THR A 773 1.59 20.28 -7.40
C THR A 773 1.07 21.21 -8.50
N ASP A 774 -0.13 20.99 -9.04
CA ASP A 774 -0.68 21.85 -10.09
C ASP A 774 -0.70 23.33 -9.62
N PRO A 775 -0.19 24.27 -10.42
CA PRO A 775 0.01 25.65 -9.98
C PRO A 775 -1.31 26.44 -9.84
N VAL A 776 -2.40 25.95 -10.42
CA VAL A 776 -3.73 26.57 -10.38
C VAL A 776 -4.62 25.88 -9.35
N TYR A 777 -4.50 24.57 -9.19
CA TYR A 777 -5.27 23.81 -8.21
C TYR A 777 -4.75 24.00 -6.79
N CYS A 778 -5.63 24.37 -5.85
CA CYS A 778 -5.20 24.47 -4.45
C CYS A 778 -5.04 23.08 -3.82
N TRP A 779 -3.82 22.72 -3.42
CA TRP A 779 -3.45 21.44 -2.82
C TRP A 779 -4.26 21.08 -1.55
N GLN A 780 -4.81 22.06 -0.81
CA GLN A 780 -5.71 21.79 0.33
C GLN A 780 -7.01 21.06 -0.08
N PHE A 781 -7.35 21.07 -1.38
CA PHE A 781 -8.45 20.33 -1.98
C PHE A 781 -8.01 19.00 -2.63
N ALA A 782 -6.74 18.59 -2.50
CA ALA A 782 -6.26 17.30 -3.01
C ALA A 782 -7.09 16.11 -2.48
N THR A 783 -7.68 16.28 -1.32
CA THR A 783 -8.48 15.28 -0.60
C THR A 783 -9.98 15.58 -0.66
N ALA A 784 -10.46 16.39 -1.62
CA ALA A 784 -11.88 16.70 -1.77
C ALA A 784 -12.71 15.41 -1.90
N TYR A 785 -13.94 15.41 -1.39
CA TYR A 785 -14.79 14.19 -1.39
C TYR A 785 -14.98 13.64 -2.79
N ARG A 786 -15.11 14.54 -3.78
CA ARG A 786 -14.94 14.23 -5.19
C ARG A 786 -14.11 15.29 -5.90
N ILE A 787 -13.74 14.99 -7.14
CA ILE A 787 -13.14 15.92 -8.10
C ILE A 787 -13.84 15.70 -9.43
N LYS A 788 -14.21 16.78 -10.14
CA LYS A 788 -14.76 16.67 -11.49
C LYS A 788 -13.67 16.24 -12.47
N THR A 789 -13.98 15.31 -13.35
CA THR A 789 -13.02 14.74 -14.31
C THR A 789 -13.23 15.19 -15.75
N ARG A 790 -14.36 15.84 -16.05
CA ARG A 790 -14.71 16.37 -17.38
C ARG A 790 -15.70 17.51 -17.30
N ALA A 791 -15.72 18.34 -18.34
CA ALA A 791 -16.77 19.34 -18.56
C ALA A 791 -17.99 18.77 -19.30
N VAL A 792 -17.75 17.89 -20.28
CA VAL A 792 -18.77 17.24 -21.11
C VAL A 792 -18.43 15.78 -21.34
N GLU A 793 -19.41 14.98 -21.76
CA GLU A 793 -19.22 13.55 -21.98
C GLU A 793 -18.11 13.25 -23.00
N GLY A 794 -17.21 12.32 -22.65
CA GLY A 794 -16.09 11.90 -23.49
C GLY A 794 -14.88 12.83 -23.55
N VAL A 795 -14.90 14.00 -22.91
CA VAL A 795 -13.79 14.99 -22.94
C VAL A 795 -13.24 15.24 -21.54
N TRP A 796 -12.19 14.51 -21.17
CA TRP A 796 -11.54 14.62 -19.86
C TRP A 796 -10.75 15.91 -19.72
N PHE A 797 -10.71 16.44 -18.50
CA PHE A 797 -9.79 17.51 -18.15
C PHE A 797 -8.34 17.04 -18.32
N GLN A 798 -7.49 17.97 -18.77
CA GLN A 798 -6.08 17.71 -19.04
C GLN A 798 -5.16 18.16 -17.90
N SER A 799 -5.69 18.94 -16.94
CA SER A 799 -4.97 19.40 -15.74
C SER A 799 -5.92 19.49 -14.55
N MET A 800 -5.36 19.59 -13.34
CA MET A 800 -6.15 19.85 -12.14
C MET A 800 -6.66 21.29 -12.09
N GLY A 801 -5.93 22.24 -12.71
CA GLY A 801 -6.40 23.60 -12.93
C GLY A 801 -7.75 23.67 -13.70
N GLU A 802 -7.92 22.87 -14.75
CA GLU A 802 -9.19 22.76 -15.48
C GLU A 802 -10.32 22.17 -14.61
N ALA A 803 -9.97 21.22 -13.74
CA ALA A 803 -10.91 20.58 -12.82
C ALA A 803 -11.30 21.47 -11.63
N TYR A 804 -10.53 22.52 -11.32
CA TYR A 804 -10.65 23.24 -10.05
C TYR A 804 -12.00 23.94 -9.88
N ILE A 805 -12.34 24.88 -10.78
CA ILE A 805 -13.60 25.63 -10.72
C ILE A 805 -14.81 24.68 -10.78
N PRO A 806 -14.90 23.73 -11.75
CA PRO A 806 -16.00 22.77 -11.79
C PRO A 806 -16.15 21.94 -10.50
N THR A 807 -15.04 21.61 -9.84
CA THR A 807 -15.05 20.88 -8.57
C THR A 807 -15.58 21.76 -7.43
N LEU A 808 -15.18 23.03 -7.39
CA LEU A 808 -15.69 24.01 -6.42
C LEU A 808 -17.17 24.31 -6.63
N GLU A 809 -17.64 24.40 -7.88
CA GLU A 809 -19.07 24.58 -8.19
C GLU A 809 -19.92 23.40 -7.70
N ASP A 810 -19.38 22.17 -7.73
CA ASP A 810 -20.09 20.96 -7.30
C ASP A 810 -20.21 20.85 -5.77
N GLN A 811 -19.17 21.27 -5.02
CA GLN A 811 -19.05 20.97 -3.58
C GLN A 811 -18.97 22.20 -2.67
N PHE A 812 -18.61 23.36 -3.23
CA PHE A 812 -18.32 24.59 -2.49
C PHE A 812 -18.99 25.82 -3.12
N ALA A 813 -20.10 25.64 -3.85
CA ALA A 813 -20.77 26.69 -4.62
C ALA A 813 -21.07 27.97 -3.82
N SER A 814 -21.41 27.84 -2.54
CA SER A 814 -21.73 29.00 -1.68
C SER A 814 -20.51 29.81 -1.23
N ARG A 815 -19.29 29.27 -1.40
CA ARG A 815 -18.02 29.86 -0.95
C ARG A 815 -17.02 30.05 -2.09
N ILE A 816 -17.40 29.73 -3.32
CA ILE A 816 -16.48 29.70 -4.47
C ILE A 816 -15.78 31.05 -4.71
N THR A 817 -16.50 32.17 -4.56
CA THR A 817 -15.91 33.51 -4.74
C THR A 817 -14.81 33.79 -3.71
N ASP A 818 -15.05 33.42 -2.45
CA ASP A 818 -14.10 33.63 -1.36
C ASP A 818 -12.89 32.71 -1.52
N ILE A 819 -13.12 31.45 -1.92
CA ILE A 819 -12.08 30.45 -2.18
C ILE A 819 -11.17 30.92 -3.33
N LEU A 820 -11.74 31.39 -4.45
CA LEU A 820 -10.96 31.86 -5.60
C LEU A 820 -10.23 33.18 -5.34
N ALA A 821 -10.66 33.97 -4.35
CA ALA A 821 -9.98 35.18 -3.93
C ALA A 821 -8.85 34.92 -2.93
N ALA A 822 -8.85 33.76 -2.26
CA ALA A 822 -7.88 33.39 -1.25
C ALA A 822 -6.64 32.71 -1.84
N GLN A 823 -5.49 32.95 -1.21
CA GLN A 823 -4.25 32.24 -1.57
C GLN A 823 -4.21 30.87 -0.86
N CYS A 824 -3.92 29.80 -1.60
CA CYS A 824 -3.80 28.45 -1.04
C CYS A 824 -2.75 28.37 0.09
N GLY A 825 -3.03 27.62 1.14
CA GLY A 825 -2.18 27.46 2.32
C GLY A 825 -2.21 28.63 3.31
N THR A 826 -3.11 29.61 3.13
CA THR A 826 -3.17 30.79 4.01
C THR A 826 -4.39 30.80 4.92
N ASN A 827 -4.36 31.65 5.95
CA ASN A 827 -5.52 31.88 6.82
C ASN A 827 -6.75 32.37 6.03
N SER A 828 -6.54 33.14 4.95
CA SER A 828 -7.64 33.57 4.08
C SER A 828 -8.34 32.39 3.38
N MET A 829 -7.58 31.34 3.03
CA MET A 829 -8.15 30.10 2.48
C MET A 829 -8.87 29.32 3.58
N ALA A 830 -8.30 29.26 4.79
CA ALA A 830 -8.96 28.64 5.94
C ALA A 830 -10.32 29.31 6.22
N ASP A 831 -10.37 30.64 6.26
CA ASP A 831 -11.63 31.38 6.43
C ASP A 831 -12.62 31.11 5.29
N ALA A 832 -12.15 31.11 4.04
CA ALA A 832 -12.98 30.89 2.86
C ALA A 832 -13.57 29.47 2.81
N VAL A 833 -12.81 28.44 3.23
CA VAL A 833 -13.27 27.04 3.25
C VAL A 833 -13.96 26.68 4.55
N GLY A 834 -13.75 27.46 5.62
CA GLY A 834 -14.23 27.21 6.98
C GLY A 834 -13.39 26.17 7.73
N PHE A 835 -12.07 26.18 7.52
CA PHE A 835 -11.13 25.41 8.32
C PHE A 835 -10.84 26.09 9.66
N ALA A 836 -10.31 25.32 10.62
CA ALA A 836 -9.83 25.88 11.87
C ALA A 836 -8.49 26.61 11.67
N GLU A 837 -7.61 26.09 10.82
CA GLU A 837 -6.24 26.59 10.66
C GLU A 837 -5.86 26.68 9.16
N ALA A 838 -4.87 27.53 8.85
CA ALA A 838 -4.22 27.54 7.53
C ALA A 838 -3.58 26.19 7.20
N SER A 839 -3.41 25.88 5.92
CA SER A 839 -2.73 24.65 5.47
C SER A 839 -3.45 23.33 5.82
N ASP A 840 -4.64 23.36 6.43
CA ASP A 840 -5.45 22.16 6.61
C ASP A 840 -6.01 21.62 5.29
N PHE A 841 -6.20 20.30 5.23
CA PHE A 841 -6.81 19.61 4.11
C PHE A 841 -8.33 19.45 4.30
N VAL A 842 -9.10 19.50 3.21
CA VAL A 842 -10.51 19.08 3.23
C VAL A 842 -10.64 17.58 3.53
N GLY A 843 -11.81 17.14 3.99
CA GLY A 843 -12.12 15.70 4.08
C GLY A 843 -11.69 15.03 5.38
N TRP A 844 -12.06 15.63 6.53
CA TRP A 844 -11.85 15.10 7.88
C TRP A 844 -10.38 14.82 8.24
N PRO A 845 -9.52 15.85 8.26
CA PRO A 845 -8.07 15.69 8.47
C PRO A 845 -7.69 15.05 9.80
N GLU A 846 -8.50 15.23 10.85
CA GLU A 846 -8.23 14.59 12.15
C GLU A 846 -8.67 13.13 12.26
N HIS A 847 -9.54 12.65 11.35
CA HIS A 847 -10.10 11.31 11.46
C HIS A 847 -9.05 10.26 11.03
N PRO A 848 -8.86 9.14 11.75
CA PRO A 848 -7.82 8.16 11.40
C PRO A 848 -8.04 7.49 10.04
N ALA A 849 -9.30 7.42 9.59
CA ALA A 849 -9.70 7.01 8.23
C ALA A 849 -10.17 8.20 7.35
N GLY A 850 -9.71 9.42 7.63
CA GLY A 850 -9.97 10.61 6.84
C GLY A 850 -9.24 10.57 5.49
N TYR A 851 -9.64 11.43 4.55
CA TYR A 851 -9.05 11.43 3.20
C TYR A 851 -7.58 11.86 3.15
N PRO A 852 -7.10 12.77 4.03
CA PRO A 852 -5.67 13.02 4.16
C PRO A 852 -4.88 11.80 4.63
N ALA A 853 -5.48 10.91 5.44
CA ALA A 853 -4.82 9.68 5.86
C ALA A 853 -4.60 8.71 4.69
N SER A 854 -5.58 8.55 3.79
CA SER A 854 -5.40 7.72 2.59
C SER A 854 -4.40 8.32 1.61
N LEU A 855 -4.41 9.64 1.42
CA LEU A 855 -3.44 10.33 0.57
C LEU A 855 -2.01 10.21 1.14
N ARG A 856 -1.85 10.26 2.47
CA ARG A 856 -0.55 10.05 3.14
C ARG A 856 0.07 8.71 2.75
N VAL A 857 -0.70 7.63 2.66
CA VAL A 857 -0.19 6.31 2.20
C VAL A 857 0.34 6.38 0.76
N VAL A 858 -0.33 7.11 -0.12
CA VAL A 858 0.10 7.26 -1.52
C VAL A 858 1.33 8.14 -1.65
N VAL A 859 1.41 9.23 -0.89
CA VAL A 859 2.59 10.10 -0.87
C VAL A 859 3.79 9.37 -0.24
N ALA A 860 3.57 8.51 0.76
CA ALA A 860 4.63 7.64 1.28
C ALA A 860 5.22 6.76 0.17
N ALA A 861 4.38 6.12 -0.64
CA ALA A 861 4.83 5.35 -1.81
C ALA A 861 5.61 6.19 -2.83
N ALA A 862 5.22 7.45 -3.04
CA ALA A 862 5.92 8.36 -3.95
C ALA A 862 7.30 8.78 -3.41
N VAL A 863 7.44 8.97 -2.09
CA VAL A 863 8.74 9.22 -1.43
C VAL A 863 9.66 8.02 -1.60
N GLU A 864 9.16 6.80 -1.36
CA GLU A 864 9.92 5.55 -1.55
C GLU A 864 10.41 5.36 -3.00
N LEU A 865 9.66 5.88 -3.97
CA LEU A 865 9.99 5.82 -5.40
C LEU A 865 10.74 7.06 -5.90
N ASN A 866 11.29 7.87 -4.98
CA ASN A 866 12.09 9.06 -5.28
C ASN A 866 11.43 10.01 -6.28
N GLN A 867 10.12 10.24 -6.16
CA GLN A 867 9.42 11.20 -7.01
C GLN A 867 9.74 12.63 -6.55
N ASP A 868 10.21 13.49 -7.46
CA ASP A 868 10.68 14.86 -7.15
C ASP A 868 9.65 15.71 -6.38
N TRP A 869 8.36 15.50 -6.64
CA TRP A 869 7.27 16.22 -5.98
C TRP A 869 6.95 15.71 -4.57
N ALA A 870 7.33 14.47 -4.25
CA ALA A 870 6.84 13.77 -3.07
C ALA A 870 7.34 14.35 -1.75
N PRO A 871 8.61 14.77 -1.57
CA PRO A 871 9.06 15.38 -0.31
C PRO A 871 8.27 16.64 0.08
N LEU A 872 7.91 17.48 -0.90
CA LEU A 872 7.06 18.66 -0.66
C LEU A 872 5.62 18.26 -0.27
N ALA A 873 5.05 17.27 -0.96
CA ALA A 873 3.71 16.78 -0.62
C ALA A 873 3.67 16.10 0.75
N TRP A 874 4.73 15.36 1.09
CA TRP A 874 4.91 14.69 2.37
C TRP A 874 4.97 15.71 3.49
N ASP A 875 5.85 16.72 3.36
CA ASP A 875 5.98 17.83 4.30
C ASP A 875 4.64 18.50 4.59
N ARG A 876 3.86 18.82 3.54
CA ARG A 876 2.52 19.40 3.69
C ARG A 876 1.57 18.51 4.50
N LEU A 877 1.60 17.20 4.30
CA LEU A 877 0.71 16.26 4.99
C LEU A 877 1.11 16.06 6.46
N VAL A 878 2.40 15.86 6.73
CA VAL A 878 2.88 15.58 8.10
C VAL A 878 2.96 16.82 8.98
N ASN A 879 3.10 18.01 8.38
CA ASN A 879 3.11 19.30 9.08
C ASN A 879 1.76 20.06 8.98
N ALA A 880 0.71 19.44 8.43
CA ALA A 880 -0.63 20.02 8.50
C ALA A 880 -1.07 20.20 9.97
N PRO A 881 -1.75 21.31 10.34
CA PRO A 881 -2.15 21.54 11.72
C PRO A 881 -3.06 20.45 12.28
N SER A 882 -4.03 20.00 11.48
CA SER A 882 -4.90 18.87 11.82
C SER A 882 -4.27 17.55 11.35
N GLN A 883 -3.83 16.72 12.29
CA GLN A 883 -3.27 15.40 12.02
C GLN A 883 -4.28 14.26 12.28
N PRO A 884 -4.28 13.20 11.45
CA PRO A 884 -5.08 12.00 11.71
C PRO A 884 -4.74 11.39 13.07
N LYS A 885 -5.77 11.07 13.87
CA LYS A 885 -5.63 10.55 15.24
C LYS A 885 -5.28 9.05 15.27
N PHE A 886 -4.15 8.67 14.67
CA PHE A 886 -3.74 7.26 14.53
C PHE A 886 -3.58 6.49 15.84
N TYR A 887 -3.41 7.18 16.97
CA TYR A 887 -3.44 6.58 18.30
C TYR A 887 -4.75 5.84 18.62
N GLN A 888 -5.87 6.15 17.94
CA GLN A 888 -7.15 5.45 18.11
C GLN A 888 -7.18 4.11 17.37
N TYR A 889 -6.67 4.08 16.15
CA TYR A 889 -6.40 2.88 15.36
C TYR A 889 -5.46 3.25 14.19
N PRO A 890 -4.36 2.51 13.96
CA PRO A 890 -3.27 2.93 13.08
C PRO A 890 -3.45 2.43 11.62
N THR A 891 -4.68 2.21 11.15
CA THR A 891 -4.95 1.55 9.85
C THR A 891 -4.27 2.22 8.64
N PHE A 892 -4.12 3.55 8.67
CA PHE A 892 -3.44 4.35 7.64
C PHE A 892 -2.18 5.06 8.16
N ALA A 893 -1.66 4.66 9.34
CA ALA A 893 -0.45 5.22 9.92
C ALA A 893 0.80 4.68 9.21
N ILE A 894 0.87 4.81 7.88
CA ILE A 894 1.95 4.27 7.05
C ILE A 894 2.94 5.39 6.70
N ILE A 895 4.22 5.07 6.76
CA ILE A 895 5.34 5.96 6.46
C ILE A 895 6.23 5.37 5.35
N PRO A 896 7.01 6.21 4.63
CA PRO A 896 7.98 5.72 3.67
C PRO A 896 8.92 4.69 4.31
N ARG A 897 9.26 3.65 3.55
CA ARG A 897 10.30 2.67 3.89
C ARG A 897 11.71 3.21 3.83
#